data_AF-A0A182QP44-F1
#
_entry.id   AF-A0A182QP44-F1
#
_cell.length_a   1.000
_cell.length_b   1.000
_cell.length_c   1.000
_cell.angle_alpha   90.00
_cell.angle_beta   90.00
_cell.angle_gamma   90.00
#
_symmetry.space_group_name_H-M   'P 1'
#
loop_
_entity.id
_entity.type
_entity.pdbx_description
1 polymer ?
#
loop_
_entity_poly.entity_id
_entity_poly.type
_entity_poly.pdbx_seq_one_letter_code
_entity_poly.pdbx_strand_id
1 'polypeptide(L)'
;MNGPPGISLFNDGTSININRSLLERQAAEEEEEELADQKRRQEQLANELENAFDDLECDDNDTLNSLNYRSNYSDEDGDGDSERGGKRPPVPTGPLPTILPSKGGRAFEQERASAPMISNDQGGTAVRELRLLLESKSRELEHATRELYEQRHKHELQIGELEKRLLIEQAEKDRAIMTRDQTRELLVQSKTKISELEDTNDKLRAKVTALEDRNVELVAELEQKNMMLQDSLHRYRMLEQNTVQKADRHTDALLKQAEERHNAKVAMMQQQVDNLRSELDERQQECRRLEARYSELQKSREALLIEQSESVQRLQDQLEDSQRQCSNLLSKSKYQGDFEHERIRLRSRINALEQEQSGLRQTINDLTNRLEKTTAELELMDSVVHGQREDDDDESDEGKQATTEQQQDATTGGYTFAQRNLIGSTPNNAQLQRDRGAGDCNNRVVRLKNELMVCMTGQKEKRETIRQLEANLQAKDAELEQLKKDESETLVQMNQYKEEAFRLTSKCKILEQELKRLTPTGSTPSHKSTDRSPAAAGGTNRRQSSYDVRQEALEDKIFTLQQAKLEADERLEALERERDTLADKCKSLTTDASTCATLRLEVEKQKFLLTDAQSECDRLKRLYIEISGTKDDLTRELSTLRSQDSAKQIAALQEQVVSLERALQLAELKASELTKLLDKEKTNHEEALKQLCGNGKDGASPRHGGTTPGKDVNTGSCKKCLDGLTQISKLEIENLKLQSTCSSQLREIGELKVQLSEHQATIGELHKRLDLKAERDHLIDELKEKAAQFEEIIRNQITTNTSSTTTCESATSPRKVQSRDQSIGTSDDMAPSPPSLDEADIRRQLREQEQKVREEMARAFAVQIKQIEERFRTEFARFEANIDTLKSELYDRVAELKVRNQEVEVLKCAIVTEREKVREMLAQKDTDARALFDKQSELMGKYKTELANGQKKVQFLERELQEKRELVANERQSMEKLIAQITAERKMYREREQELTDRFTEVEAEYHKSLDLVTEKYQSAKKTALNYKKYAEDKEQHMLKEYDRIKEGYSTALQKVQMRMKDALESKEQSWRDKIAKLEADYEAKLQQKQNS
;
A
#
# COMPACT_ATOMS: atom_id res chain seq x y z
N MET A 1 50.93 -6.33 5.38
CA MET A 1 49.71 -6.08 6.18
C MET A 1 48.86 -5.05 5.46
N ASN A 2 47.62 -5.32 5.04
CA ASN A 2 47.05 -6.46 4.28
C ASN A 2 45.57 -6.08 4.06
N GLY A 3 45.05 -6.16 2.83
CA GLY A 3 43.65 -5.86 2.52
C GLY A 3 43.48 -4.89 1.35
N PRO A 4 43.04 -5.37 0.16
CA PRO A 4 42.62 -4.49 -0.93
C PRO A 4 41.18 -3.97 -0.68
N PRO A 5 40.84 -2.74 -1.07
CA PRO A 5 39.45 -2.31 -1.15
C PRO A 5 38.73 -3.06 -2.28
N GLY A 6 37.45 -3.39 -2.07
CA GLY A 6 36.65 -4.18 -3.01
C GLY A 6 36.40 -3.44 -4.34
N ILE A 7 36.51 -4.16 -5.45
CA ILE A 7 36.17 -3.66 -6.78
C ILE A 7 34.65 -3.68 -6.93
N SER A 8 34.04 -2.51 -7.18
CA SER A 8 32.61 -2.42 -7.49
C SER A 8 32.30 -2.98 -8.88
N LEU A 9 31.26 -3.80 -8.99
CA LEU A 9 31.00 -4.66 -10.16
C LEU A 9 30.02 -4.02 -11.17
N PHE A 10 30.11 -2.69 -11.36
CA PHE A 10 29.33 -1.95 -12.35
C PHE A 10 30.15 -0.83 -12.97
N ASN A 11 30.79 -1.09 -14.11
CA ASN A 11 30.90 -0.16 -15.24
C ASN A 11 31.41 -0.89 -16.51
N ASP A 12 30.66 -0.72 -17.59
CA ASP A 12 31.02 -0.75 -19.02
C ASP A 12 32.15 -1.66 -19.55
N GLY A 13 31.73 -2.64 -20.38
CA GLY A 13 32.07 -2.54 -21.80
C GLY A 13 33.47 -2.95 -22.27
N THR A 14 33.91 -4.19 -21.98
CA THR A 14 34.95 -4.87 -22.79
C THR A 14 34.50 -6.26 -23.22
N SER A 15 34.51 -6.51 -24.53
CA SER A 15 34.09 -7.78 -25.13
C SER A 15 35.22 -8.81 -25.09
N ILE A 16 35.05 -9.88 -24.29
CA ILE A 16 35.95 -11.03 -24.30
C ILE A 16 35.68 -11.85 -25.57
N ASN A 17 36.62 -11.80 -26.52
CA ASN A 17 36.45 -12.41 -27.83
C ASN A 17 36.86 -13.90 -27.80
N ILE A 18 35.89 -14.78 -27.57
CA ILE A 18 36.09 -16.25 -27.50
C ILE A 18 35.94 -16.86 -28.91
N ASN A 19 36.87 -17.74 -29.30
CA ASN A 19 36.94 -18.30 -30.66
C ASN A 19 35.72 -19.16 -31.01
N ARG A 20 34.84 -18.61 -31.85
CA ARG A 20 33.58 -19.22 -32.32
C ARG A 20 33.76 -20.55 -33.06
N SER A 21 34.90 -20.75 -33.73
CA SER A 21 35.22 -21.93 -34.54
C SER A 21 35.42 -23.23 -33.75
N LEU A 22 35.49 -23.18 -32.42
CA LEU A 22 35.59 -24.39 -31.58
C LEU A 22 34.18 -24.89 -31.19
N LEU A 23 33.26 -23.98 -30.83
CA LEU A 23 31.84 -24.31 -30.59
C LEU A 23 31.17 -24.89 -31.84
N GLU A 24 31.41 -24.29 -32.99
CA GLU A 24 30.79 -24.69 -34.27
C GLU A 24 31.26 -26.09 -34.72
N ARG A 25 32.40 -26.56 -34.22
CA ARG A 25 32.89 -27.92 -34.40
C ARG A 25 32.28 -28.89 -33.38
N GLN A 26 32.19 -28.50 -32.11
CA GLN A 26 31.51 -29.31 -31.08
C GLN A 26 30.06 -29.57 -31.44
N ALA A 27 29.30 -28.57 -31.90
CA ALA A 27 27.89 -28.74 -32.25
C ALA A 27 27.68 -29.77 -33.40
N ALA A 28 28.59 -29.83 -34.37
CA ALA A 28 28.54 -30.82 -35.44
C ALA A 28 28.94 -32.24 -34.97
N GLU A 29 29.91 -32.34 -34.06
CA GLU A 29 30.34 -33.60 -33.45
C GLU A 29 29.25 -34.13 -32.46
N GLU A 30 28.49 -33.24 -31.81
CA GLU A 30 27.32 -33.55 -30.98
C GLU A 30 26.11 -34.05 -31.82
N GLU A 31 25.81 -33.43 -32.97
CA GLU A 31 24.72 -33.88 -33.87
C GLU A 31 25.00 -35.26 -34.50
N GLU A 32 26.25 -35.55 -34.87
CA GLU A 32 26.65 -36.90 -35.33
C GLU A 32 26.57 -37.94 -34.20
N GLU A 33 26.90 -37.56 -32.96
CA GLU A 33 26.77 -38.46 -31.80
C GLU A 33 25.31 -38.73 -31.42
N GLU A 34 24.40 -37.74 -31.45
CA GLU A 34 22.97 -37.99 -31.19
C GLU A 34 22.34 -38.95 -32.21
N LEU A 35 22.70 -38.85 -33.49
CA LEU A 35 22.26 -39.79 -34.53
C LEU A 35 22.83 -41.20 -34.31
N ALA A 36 24.09 -41.32 -33.91
CA ALA A 36 24.70 -42.60 -33.57
C ALA A 36 24.07 -43.24 -32.31
N ASP A 37 23.75 -42.44 -31.30
CA ASP A 37 23.14 -42.90 -30.04
C ASP A 37 21.67 -43.30 -30.23
N GLN A 38 20.94 -42.56 -31.06
CA GLN A 38 19.58 -42.94 -31.48
C GLN A 38 19.57 -44.27 -32.26
N LYS A 39 20.58 -44.51 -33.11
CA LYS A 39 20.77 -45.80 -33.79
C LYS A 39 21.14 -46.93 -32.81
N ARG A 40 22.05 -46.69 -31.85
CA ARG A 40 22.38 -47.66 -30.79
C ARG A 40 21.16 -48.04 -29.96
N ARG A 41 20.30 -47.07 -29.59
CA ARG A 41 19.03 -47.35 -28.91
C ARG A 41 18.05 -48.17 -29.75
N GLN A 42 17.99 -47.96 -31.05
CA GLN A 42 17.17 -48.80 -31.94
C GLN A 42 17.72 -50.23 -32.07
N GLU A 43 19.04 -50.41 -32.12
CA GLU A 43 19.68 -51.73 -32.10
C GLU A 43 19.54 -52.43 -30.74
N GLN A 44 19.60 -51.69 -29.62
CA GLN A 44 19.32 -52.21 -28.28
C GLN A 44 17.86 -52.63 -28.13
N LEU A 45 16.90 -51.77 -28.50
CA LEU A 45 15.47 -52.12 -28.47
C LEU A 45 15.12 -53.27 -29.43
N ALA A 46 15.81 -53.40 -30.56
CA ALA A 46 15.65 -54.55 -31.45
C ALA A 46 16.14 -55.84 -30.77
N ASN A 47 17.34 -55.83 -30.17
CA ASN A 47 17.86 -56.97 -29.42
C ASN A 47 16.99 -57.31 -28.20
N GLU A 48 16.50 -56.31 -27.46
CA GLU A 48 15.59 -56.53 -26.33
C GLU A 48 14.27 -57.17 -26.79
N LEU A 49 13.68 -56.71 -27.92
CA LEU A 49 12.48 -57.32 -28.49
C LEU A 49 12.71 -58.71 -29.10
N GLU A 50 13.91 -59.00 -29.60
CA GLU A 50 14.29 -60.31 -30.14
C GLU A 50 14.49 -61.33 -29.01
N ASN A 51 15.11 -60.93 -27.89
CA ASN A 51 15.33 -61.81 -26.74
C ASN A 51 14.12 -61.91 -25.78
N ALA A 52 13.18 -60.95 -25.76
CA ALA A 52 12.06 -60.88 -24.81
C ALA A 52 11.04 -62.05 -24.86
N PHE A 53 11.23 -63.03 -25.75
CA PHE A 53 10.40 -64.22 -25.85
C PHE A 53 11.18 -65.54 -25.64
N ASP A 54 12.51 -65.50 -25.54
CA ASP A 54 13.34 -66.69 -25.27
C ASP A 54 13.26 -67.13 -23.78
N ASP A 55 12.87 -66.21 -22.88
CA ASP A 55 12.64 -66.45 -21.45
C ASP A 55 11.45 -67.41 -21.14
N LEU A 56 10.69 -67.85 -22.16
CA LEU A 56 9.43 -68.58 -22.00
C LEU A 56 9.51 -70.10 -22.25
N GLU A 57 10.67 -70.72 -22.01
CA GLU A 57 10.71 -72.19 -21.83
C GLU A 57 9.93 -72.59 -20.55
N CYS A 58 9.02 -73.54 -20.69
CA CYS A 58 7.98 -73.81 -19.68
C CYS A 58 8.48 -74.72 -18.55
N ASP A 59 8.82 -74.15 -17.40
CA ASP A 59 9.18 -74.92 -16.19
C ASP A 59 7.95 -75.23 -15.32
N ASP A 60 7.22 -76.26 -15.74
CA ASP A 60 5.94 -76.72 -15.17
C ASP A 60 6.12 -77.51 -13.84
N ASN A 61 6.86 -76.97 -12.86
CA ASN A 61 6.86 -77.38 -11.43
C ASN A 61 7.57 -76.33 -10.54
N ASP A 62 6.87 -75.66 -9.61
CA ASP A 62 6.94 -76.10 -8.20
C ASP A 62 5.99 -75.36 -7.22
N THR A 63 5.49 -76.13 -6.28
CA THR A 63 4.36 -75.82 -5.39
C THR A 63 4.78 -75.11 -4.09
N LEU A 64 4.12 -73.99 -3.75
CA LEU A 64 3.87 -73.44 -2.39
C LEU A 64 4.90 -73.64 -1.26
N ASN A 65 5.46 -72.56 -0.69
CA ASN A 65 5.55 -72.46 0.79
C ASN A 65 5.71 -71.04 1.39
N SER A 66 5.39 -70.95 2.70
CA SER A 66 5.72 -69.95 3.74
C SER A 66 6.51 -68.68 3.36
N LEU A 67 6.13 -67.45 3.73
CA LEU A 67 5.28 -66.96 4.84
C LEU A 67 5.85 -67.21 6.26
N ASN A 68 6.99 -66.58 6.61
CA ASN A 68 7.37 -66.22 8.00
C ASN A 68 8.68 -65.41 8.09
N TYR A 69 8.62 -64.13 8.50
CA TYR A 69 9.32 -63.64 9.72
C TYR A 69 8.87 -62.22 10.12
N ARG A 70 8.93 -61.89 11.42
CA ARG A 70 8.51 -60.59 12.01
C ARG A 70 9.21 -60.37 13.37
N SER A 71 9.47 -59.11 13.72
CA SER A 71 9.95 -58.63 15.05
C SER A 71 11.46 -58.79 15.34
N ASN A 72 11.92 -58.11 16.42
CA ASN A 72 13.30 -57.76 16.85
C ASN A 72 13.87 -56.51 16.13
N TYR A 73 14.50 -55.48 16.75
CA TYR A 73 14.46 -54.74 18.05
C TYR A 73 14.30 -53.24 17.63
N SER A 74 13.73 -52.24 18.32
CA SER A 74 13.66 -51.76 19.73
C SER A 74 14.92 -51.01 20.25
N ASP A 75 14.67 -49.95 21.03
CA ASP A 75 15.55 -48.81 21.35
C ASP A 75 16.63 -49.08 22.42
N GLU A 76 17.66 -48.21 22.48
CA GLU A 76 17.97 -47.35 23.66
C GLU A 76 19.13 -46.35 23.39
N ASP A 77 19.31 -45.36 24.29
CA ASP A 77 20.11 -44.13 24.12
C ASP A 77 21.66 -44.27 24.26
N GLY A 78 22.40 -43.21 23.91
CA GLY A 78 23.78 -42.99 24.39
C GLY A 78 24.61 -41.95 23.65
N ASP A 79 25.04 -40.87 24.34
CA ASP A 79 26.03 -39.91 23.85
C ASP A 79 27.44 -40.53 23.68
N GLY A 80 28.22 -40.06 22.70
CA GLY A 80 29.60 -40.51 22.50
C GLY A 80 30.42 -39.64 21.53
N ASP A 81 31.45 -38.97 22.06
CA ASP A 81 32.41 -38.14 21.31
C ASP A 81 33.64 -38.96 20.83
N SER A 82 34.49 -38.33 20.02
CA SER A 82 35.88 -38.69 19.68
C SER A 82 36.20 -39.75 18.59
N GLU A 83 36.85 -39.25 17.54
CA GLU A 83 38.11 -39.72 16.93
C GLU A 83 38.40 -41.21 16.59
N ARG A 84 38.77 -41.39 15.31
CA ARG A 84 39.90 -42.20 14.76
C ARG A 84 39.85 -43.75 14.70
N GLY A 85 40.06 -44.24 13.47
CA GLY A 85 40.89 -45.42 13.18
C GLY A 85 40.10 -46.59 12.56
N GLY A 86 40.44 -47.15 11.38
CA GLY A 86 41.53 -46.87 10.43
C GLY A 86 42.46 -48.07 10.20
N LYS A 87 42.81 -48.37 8.94
CA LYS A 87 43.87 -49.33 8.56
C LYS A 87 44.38 -49.08 7.14
N ARG A 88 45.69 -48.85 7.02
CA ARG A 88 46.43 -48.69 5.75
C ARG A 88 47.75 -49.47 5.88
N PRO A 89 48.05 -50.46 5.02
CA PRO A 89 49.38 -51.07 4.94
C PRO A 89 50.36 -50.20 4.10
N PRO A 90 51.69 -50.35 4.26
CA PRO A 90 52.62 -49.24 4.04
C PRO A 90 53.51 -49.35 2.77
N VAL A 91 54.16 -48.23 2.46
CA VAL A 91 55.24 -48.10 1.46
C VAL A 91 56.61 -48.26 2.16
N PRO A 92 57.58 -49.03 1.62
CA PRO A 92 58.97 -49.03 2.08
C PRO A 92 59.79 -47.90 1.43
N THR A 93 60.74 -47.31 2.16
CA THR A 93 61.49 -46.12 1.71
C THR A 93 62.99 -46.37 1.46
N GLY A 94 63.44 -46.08 0.23
CA GLY A 94 64.81 -45.66 -0.11
C GLY A 94 65.86 -46.77 -0.37
N PRO A 95 67.09 -46.39 -0.79
CA PRO A 95 67.57 -45.04 -1.13
C PRO A 95 68.14 -44.87 -2.56
N LEU A 96 68.33 -43.59 -2.92
CA LEU A 96 69.22 -42.95 -3.92
C LEU A 96 70.36 -43.82 -4.55
N PRO A 97 70.69 -43.59 -5.84
CA PRO A 97 71.62 -42.48 -6.15
C PRO A 97 71.30 -41.60 -7.38
N THR A 98 71.53 -40.30 -7.20
CA THR A 98 71.84 -39.33 -8.27
C THR A 98 73.30 -39.49 -8.70
N ILE A 99 73.63 -39.38 -10.00
CA ILE A 99 74.95 -38.86 -10.45
C ILE A 99 74.92 -38.35 -11.91
N LEU A 100 75.85 -37.42 -12.17
CA LEU A 100 76.03 -36.55 -13.33
C LEU A 100 76.56 -37.24 -14.61
N PRO A 101 76.50 -36.58 -15.79
CA PRO A 101 77.05 -37.10 -17.05
C PRO A 101 78.57 -36.91 -17.17
N SER A 102 79.27 -37.86 -17.81
CA SER A 102 80.58 -37.60 -18.46
C SER A 102 80.98 -38.64 -19.50
N LYS A 103 81.90 -38.20 -20.38
CA LYS A 103 82.63 -38.92 -21.43
C LYS A 103 83.63 -39.92 -20.82
N GLY A 104 84.06 -40.94 -21.58
CA GLY A 104 85.33 -41.64 -21.29
C GLY A 104 85.68 -42.86 -22.16
N GLY A 105 86.66 -42.70 -23.07
CA GLY A 105 87.36 -43.78 -23.79
C GLY A 105 86.60 -44.45 -24.95
N ARG A 106 87.19 -44.81 -26.11
CA ARG A 106 88.55 -44.69 -26.66
C ARG A 106 89.73 -45.23 -25.81
N ALA A 107 90.28 -46.38 -26.21
CA ALA A 107 91.73 -46.61 -26.39
C ALA A 107 92.00 -47.98 -27.05
N PHE A 108 93.20 -48.15 -27.60
CA PHE A 108 93.77 -49.35 -28.26
C PHE A 108 93.09 -49.77 -29.57
N GLU A 109 93.59 -49.37 -30.75
CA GLU A 109 94.97 -49.35 -31.30
C GLU A 109 95.56 -50.74 -31.53
N GLN A 110 95.69 -51.14 -32.80
CA GLN A 110 96.96 -51.43 -33.49
C GLN A 110 96.65 -51.62 -35.00
N GLU A 111 97.44 -51.26 -36.03
CA GLU A 111 98.47 -50.22 -36.28
C GLU A 111 98.66 -50.17 -37.82
N ARG A 112 99.62 -49.40 -38.34
CA ARG A 112 100.05 -49.43 -39.76
C ARG A 112 100.59 -50.84 -40.12
N ALA A 113 100.61 -51.30 -41.38
CA ALA A 113 101.21 -50.60 -42.52
C ALA A 113 100.91 -51.22 -43.91
N SER A 114 101.43 -50.53 -44.94
CA SER A 114 101.86 -51.03 -46.26
C SER A 114 100.84 -51.70 -47.20
N ALA A 115 100.49 -50.95 -48.26
CA ALA A 115 100.43 -51.47 -49.63
C ALA A 115 101.82 -52.06 -50.01
N PRO A 116 101.95 -53.04 -50.96
CA PRO A 116 101.30 -52.98 -52.28
C PRO A 116 100.76 -54.29 -52.87
N MET A 117 100.08 -54.15 -54.02
CA MET A 117 100.00 -55.06 -55.18
C MET A 117 100.32 -56.56 -54.98
N ILE A 118 99.36 -57.45 -55.31
CA ILE A 118 99.44 -58.41 -56.43
C ILE A 118 98.13 -59.24 -56.56
N SER A 119 97.62 -59.33 -57.80
CA SER A 119 96.65 -60.28 -58.41
C SER A 119 95.62 -61.11 -57.62
N ASN A 120 94.40 -61.14 -58.19
CA ASN A 120 93.47 -62.29 -58.32
C ASN A 120 92.51 -62.68 -57.16
N ASP A 121 91.24 -62.30 -57.38
CA ASP A 121 90.14 -63.25 -57.61
C ASP A 121 89.45 -63.97 -56.42
N GLN A 122 89.41 -63.36 -55.22
CA GLN A 122 88.49 -63.81 -54.14
C GLN A 122 87.68 -62.69 -53.44
N GLY A 123 87.93 -61.40 -53.71
CA GLY A 123 87.29 -60.29 -52.99
C GLY A 123 85.78 -60.09 -53.23
N GLY A 124 85.19 -60.77 -54.23
CA GLY A 124 83.78 -60.58 -54.61
C GLY A 124 82.76 -61.18 -53.66
N THR A 125 83.11 -62.27 -52.95
CA THR A 125 82.19 -62.97 -52.03
C THR A 125 82.01 -62.21 -50.73
N ALA A 126 83.08 -61.90 -50.00
CA ALA A 126 83.00 -61.21 -48.71
C ALA A 126 82.29 -59.84 -48.79
N VAL A 127 82.52 -59.07 -49.86
CA VAL A 127 81.82 -57.79 -50.08
C VAL A 127 80.34 -58.00 -50.41
N ARG A 128 79.98 -59.10 -51.09
CA ARG A 128 78.59 -59.47 -51.37
C ARG A 128 77.87 -59.98 -50.12
N GLU A 129 78.55 -60.77 -49.29
CA GLU A 129 78.05 -61.28 -48.01
C GLU A 129 77.80 -60.13 -47.03
N LEU A 130 78.73 -59.18 -46.90
CA LEU A 130 78.52 -57.97 -46.07
C LEU A 130 77.37 -57.09 -46.59
N ARG A 131 77.18 -56.99 -47.91
CA ARG A 131 76.01 -56.29 -48.49
C ARG A 131 74.70 -57.03 -48.20
N LEU A 132 74.67 -58.36 -48.37
CA LEU A 132 73.48 -59.17 -48.08
C LEU A 132 73.13 -59.15 -46.58
N LEU A 133 74.13 -59.16 -45.70
CA LEU A 133 73.93 -59.03 -44.26
C LEU A 133 73.43 -57.63 -43.89
N LEU A 134 74.01 -56.56 -44.47
CA LEU A 134 73.53 -55.20 -44.28
C LEU A 134 72.09 -55.04 -44.77
N GLU A 135 71.77 -55.58 -45.95
CA GLU A 135 70.42 -55.53 -46.53
C GLU A 135 69.41 -56.36 -45.72
N SER A 136 69.82 -57.51 -45.16
CA SER A 136 69.02 -58.25 -44.17
C SER A 136 68.75 -57.39 -42.94
N LYS A 137 69.78 -56.75 -42.37
CA LYS A 137 69.63 -55.92 -41.17
C LYS A 137 68.84 -54.63 -41.43
N SER A 138 68.92 -54.05 -42.62
CA SER A 138 68.03 -52.97 -43.06
C SER A 138 66.58 -53.44 -43.13
N ARG A 139 66.29 -54.59 -43.75
CA ARG A 139 64.93 -55.15 -43.83
C ARG A 139 64.38 -55.55 -42.46
N GLU A 140 65.21 -56.09 -41.56
CA GLU A 140 64.85 -56.36 -40.16
C GLU A 140 64.53 -55.06 -39.39
N LEU A 141 65.33 -54.00 -39.58
CA LEU A 141 65.10 -52.70 -38.95
C LEU A 141 63.84 -52.02 -39.51
N GLU A 142 63.60 -52.10 -40.83
CA GLU A 142 62.36 -51.68 -41.49
C GLU A 142 61.14 -52.49 -41.04
N HIS A 143 61.31 -53.76 -40.70
CA HIS A 143 60.25 -54.62 -40.13
C HIS A 143 59.91 -54.15 -38.71
N ALA A 144 60.90 -54.10 -37.82
CA ALA A 144 60.73 -53.64 -36.45
C ALA A 144 60.20 -52.19 -36.37
N THR A 145 60.60 -51.32 -37.29
CA THR A 145 60.07 -49.93 -37.37
C THR A 145 58.59 -49.92 -37.78
N ARG A 146 58.18 -50.79 -38.71
CA ARG A 146 56.76 -50.95 -39.09
C ARG A 146 55.95 -51.55 -37.95
N GLU A 147 56.44 -52.59 -37.28
CA GLU A 147 55.78 -53.19 -36.12
C GLU A 147 55.61 -52.18 -34.98
N LEU A 148 56.63 -51.39 -34.66
CA LEU A 148 56.54 -50.33 -33.65
C LEU A 148 55.54 -49.23 -34.07
N TYR A 149 55.49 -48.87 -35.35
CA TYR A 149 54.50 -47.92 -35.86
C TYR A 149 53.08 -48.48 -35.80
N GLU A 150 52.87 -49.74 -36.19
CA GLU A 150 51.57 -50.41 -36.09
C GLU A 150 51.09 -50.57 -34.65
N GLN A 151 51.97 -50.96 -33.72
CA GLN A 151 51.60 -51.09 -32.30
C GLN A 151 51.33 -49.72 -31.69
N ARG A 152 52.12 -48.69 -32.02
CA ARG A 152 51.79 -47.32 -31.64
C ARG A 152 50.42 -46.91 -32.18
N HIS A 153 50.14 -47.11 -33.47
CA HIS A 153 48.86 -46.76 -34.07
C HIS A 153 47.69 -47.54 -33.46
N LYS A 154 47.87 -48.80 -33.08
CA LYS A 154 46.88 -49.60 -32.33
C LYS A 154 46.62 -49.01 -30.95
N HIS A 155 47.65 -48.60 -30.22
CA HIS A 155 47.49 -47.92 -28.93
C HIS A 155 46.89 -46.51 -29.05
N GLU A 156 47.23 -45.76 -30.10
CA GLU A 156 46.70 -44.43 -30.40
C GLU A 156 45.20 -44.49 -30.74
N LEU A 157 44.76 -45.54 -31.46
CA LEU A 157 43.33 -45.88 -31.63
C LEU A 157 42.66 -46.31 -30.32
N GLN A 158 43.28 -47.18 -29.53
CA GLN A 158 42.74 -47.64 -28.23
C GLN A 158 42.57 -46.49 -27.24
N ILE A 159 43.50 -45.52 -27.23
CA ILE A 159 43.38 -44.30 -26.43
C ILE A 159 42.18 -43.48 -26.90
N GLY A 160 42.04 -43.22 -28.21
CA GLY A 160 40.88 -42.51 -28.76
C GLY A 160 39.54 -43.21 -28.52
N GLU A 161 39.50 -44.56 -28.52
CA GLU A 161 38.31 -45.32 -28.13
C GLU A 161 37.97 -45.18 -26.64
N LEU A 162 38.97 -45.20 -25.76
CA LEU A 162 38.79 -45.03 -24.31
C LEU A 162 38.42 -43.60 -23.93
N GLU A 163 39.00 -42.60 -24.60
CA GLU A 163 38.64 -41.19 -24.45
C GLU A 163 37.19 -40.93 -24.86
N LYS A 164 36.74 -41.51 -25.98
CA LYS A 164 35.31 -41.45 -26.40
C LYS A 164 34.38 -42.11 -25.39
N ARG A 165 34.72 -43.30 -24.88
CA ARG A 165 33.91 -43.96 -23.82
C ARG A 165 33.85 -43.11 -22.56
N LEU A 166 34.96 -42.51 -22.15
CA LEU A 166 35.03 -41.64 -20.97
C LEU A 166 34.18 -40.36 -21.16
N LEU A 167 34.12 -39.81 -22.38
CA LEU A 167 33.23 -38.70 -22.72
C LEU A 167 31.75 -39.09 -22.56
N ILE A 168 31.35 -40.22 -23.15
CA ILE A 168 29.98 -40.75 -23.08
C ILE A 168 29.56 -41.02 -21.62
N GLU A 169 30.39 -41.74 -20.86
CA GLU A 169 30.15 -42.03 -19.43
C GLU A 169 30.01 -40.76 -18.59
N GLN A 170 30.80 -39.71 -18.90
CA GLN A 170 30.69 -38.41 -18.23
C GLN A 170 29.39 -37.68 -18.62
N ALA A 171 28.97 -37.74 -19.89
CA ALA A 171 27.70 -37.18 -20.34
C ALA A 171 26.48 -37.93 -19.75
N GLU A 172 26.53 -39.26 -19.65
CA GLU A 172 25.48 -40.07 -19.00
C GLU A 172 25.38 -39.79 -17.50
N LYS A 173 26.52 -39.67 -16.81
CA LYS A 173 26.59 -39.23 -15.42
C LYS A 173 25.96 -37.84 -15.22
N ASP A 174 26.20 -36.89 -16.12
CA ASP A 174 25.64 -35.54 -16.01
C ASP A 174 24.14 -35.51 -16.37
N ARG A 175 23.69 -36.30 -17.36
CA ARG A 175 22.27 -36.59 -17.62
C ARG A 175 21.58 -37.14 -16.35
N ALA A 176 22.19 -38.13 -15.69
CA ALA A 176 21.68 -38.74 -14.46
C ALA A 176 21.65 -37.77 -13.27
N ILE A 177 22.63 -36.86 -13.16
CA ILE A 177 22.63 -35.77 -12.18
C ILE A 177 21.45 -34.82 -12.42
N MET A 178 21.19 -34.41 -13.67
CA MET A 178 20.03 -33.58 -13.99
C MET A 178 18.70 -34.27 -13.66
N THR A 179 18.53 -35.55 -14.00
CA THR A 179 17.31 -36.31 -13.67
C THR A 179 17.13 -36.46 -12.15
N ARG A 180 18.21 -36.71 -11.40
CA ARG A 180 18.20 -36.73 -9.93
C ARG A 180 17.76 -35.39 -9.34
N ASP A 181 18.25 -34.28 -9.88
CA ASP A 181 17.96 -32.96 -9.31
C ASP A 181 16.57 -32.45 -9.71
N GLN A 182 16.08 -32.76 -10.92
CA GLN A 182 14.67 -32.56 -11.31
C GLN A 182 13.70 -33.37 -10.43
N THR A 183 13.98 -34.66 -10.20
CA THR A 183 13.13 -35.49 -9.32
C THR A 183 13.20 -35.05 -7.86
N ARG A 184 14.35 -34.54 -7.40
CA ARG A 184 14.49 -33.91 -6.08
C ARG A 184 13.71 -32.60 -5.97
N GLU A 185 13.67 -31.78 -7.03
CA GLU A 185 12.85 -30.57 -7.05
C GLU A 185 11.35 -30.91 -7.01
N LEU A 186 10.88 -31.85 -7.82
CA LEU A 186 9.49 -32.33 -7.79
C LEU A 186 9.11 -32.91 -6.42
N LEU A 187 10.03 -33.61 -5.74
CA LEU A 187 9.82 -34.08 -4.37
C LEU A 187 9.72 -32.92 -3.37
N VAL A 188 10.50 -31.84 -3.53
CA VAL A 188 10.40 -30.63 -2.70
C VAL A 188 9.08 -29.91 -2.97
N GLN A 189 8.71 -29.66 -4.23
CA GLN A 189 7.42 -29.05 -4.60
C GLN A 189 6.23 -29.84 -4.05
N SER A 190 6.28 -31.18 -4.13
CA SER A 190 5.27 -32.07 -3.56
C SER A 190 5.21 -31.96 -2.03
N LYS A 191 6.35 -31.95 -1.34
CA LYS A 191 6.41 -31.77 0.13
C LYS A 191 5.90 -30.40 0.58
N THR A 192 6.24 -29.32 -0.12
CA THR A 192 5.71 -27.97 0.17
C THR A 192 4.19 -27.97 0.03
N LYS A 193 3.65 -28.55 -1.06
CA LYS A 193 2.21 -28.64 -1.28
C LYS A 193 1.48 -29.52 -0.27
N ILE A 194 2.11 -30.59 0.21
CA ILE A 194 1.58 -31.39 1.33
C ILE A 194 1.53 -30.55 2.61
N SER A 195 2.63 -29.87 2.94
CA SER A 195 2.70 -28.99 4.12
C SER A 195 1.68 -27.85 4.06
N GLU A 196 1.48 -27.21 2.90
CA GLU A 196 0.41 -26.22 2.67
C GLU A 196 -0.99 -26.79 2.92
N LEU A 197 -1.26 -28.01 2.44
CA LEU A 197 -2.53 -28.69 2.65
C LEU A 197 -2.74 -29.09 4.11
N GLU A 198 -1.71 -29.54 4.81
CA GLU A 198 -1.73 -29.80 6.26
C GLU A 198 -2.03 -28.50 7.03
N ASP A 199 -1.33 -27.40 6.69
CA ASP A 199 -1.57 -26.05 7.21
C ASP A 199 -3.04 -25.59 7.03
N THR A 200 -3.65 -25.89 5.87
CA THR A 200 -5.08 -25.58 5.66
C THR A 200 -6.02 -26.50 6.44
N ASN A 201 -5.67 -27.78 6.62
CA ASN A 201 -6.46 -28.72 7.41
C ASN A 201 -6.45 -28.33 8.90
N ASP A 202 -5.32 -27.91 9.45
CA ASP A 202 -5.25 -27.50 10.86
C ASP A 202 -5.93 -26.14 11.10
N LYS A 203 -5.88 -25.21 10.14
CA LYS A 203 -6.71 -23.99 10.16
C LYS A 203 -8.21 -24.30 10.10
N LEU A 204 -8.61 -25.33 9.34
CA LEU A 204 -10.01 -25.79 9.30
C LEU A 204 -10.42 -26.51 10.60
N ARG A 205 -9.56 -27.36 11.17
CA ARG A 205 -9.79 -28.03 12.47
C ARG A 205 -9.95 -27.02 13.59
N ALA A 206 -9.03 -26.06 13.72
CA ALA A 206 -9.13 -24.98 14.71
C ALA A 206 -10.43 -24.17 14.56
N LYS A 207 -10.89 -23.94 13.32
CA LYS A 207 -12.18 -23.30 13.06
C LYS A 207 -13.38 -24.18 13.43
N VAL A 208 -13.30 -25.51 13.26
CA VAL A 208 -14.34 -26.44 13.72
C VAL A 208 -14.41 -26.42 15.24
N THR A 209 -13.30 -26.58 15.95
CA THR A 209 -13.27 -26.52 17.43
C THR A 209 -13.80 -25.20 17.97
N ALA A 210 -13.40 -24.05 17.40
CA ALA A 210 -13.93 -22.75 17.79
C ALA A 210 -15.45 -22.58 17.51
N LEU A 211 -16.02 -23.32 16.56
CA LEU A 211 -17.47 -23.37 16.32
C LEU A 211 -18.18 -24.35 17.27
N GLU A 212 -17.51 -25.44 17.68
CA GLU A 212 -18.00 -26.38 18.69
C GLU A 212 -18.06 -25.71 20.07
N ASP A 213 -17.00 -25.00 20.47
CA ASP A 213 -16.95 -24.18 21.69
C ASP A 213 -18.07 -23.12 21.69
N ARG A 214 -18.22 -22.36 20.59
CA ARG A 214 -19.29 -21.37 20.42
C ARG A 214 -20.69 -21.99 20.52
N ASN A 215 -20.86 -23.24 20.09
CA ASN A 215 -22.13 -23.96 20.20
C ASN A 215 -22.40 -24.41 21.64
N VAL A 216 -21.37 -24.84 22.38
CA VAL A 216 -21.45 -25.16 23.82
C VAL A 216 -21.82 -23.91 24.64
N GLU A 217 -21.23 -22.75 24.33
CA GLU A 217 -21.61 -21.46 24.93
C GLU A 217 -23.10 -21.15 24.69
N LEU A 218 -23.57 -21.27 23.44
CA LEU A 218 -24.97 -20.99 23.09
C LEU A 218 -25.96 -21.96 23.74
N VAL A 219 -25.59 -23.23 23.92
CA VAL A 219 -26.38 -24.21 24.69
C VAL A 219 -26.46 -23.81 26.16
N ALA A 220 -25.34 -23.43 26.78
CA ALA A 220 -25.32 -22.97 28.18
C ALA A 220 -26.12 -21.67 28.39
N GLU A 221 -26.06 -20.72 27.44
CA GLU A 221 -26.93 -19.54 27.44
C GLU A 221 -28.42 -19.93 27.37
N LEU A 222 -28.78 -20.86 26.48
CA LEU A 222 -30.16 -21.32 26.28
C LEU A 222 -30.71 -22.04 27.54
N GLU A 223 -29.90 -22.89 28.17
CA GLU A 223 -30.21 -23.52 29.46
C GLU A 223 -30.42 -22.48 30.57
N GLN A 224 -29.56 -21.45 30.64
CA GLN A 224 -29.73 -20.35 31.58
C GLN A 224 -31.07 -19.60 31.33
N LYS A 225 -31.41 -19.28 30.08
CA LYS A 225 -32.70 -18.61 29.77
C LYS A 225 -33.90 -19.49 30.09
N ASN A 226 -33.82 -20.80 29.83
CA ASN A 226 -34.86 -21.76 30.22
C ASN A 226 -35.06 -21.82 31.74
N MET A 227 -33.98 -21.81 32.52
CA MET A 227 -34.06 -21.75 33.98
C MET A 227 -34.72 -20.45 34.46
N MET A 228 -34.34 -19.30 33.91
CA MET A 228 -34.98 -17.99 34.21
C MET A 228 -36.48 -17.97 33.84
N LEU A 229 -36.87 -18.62 32.75
CA LEU A 229 -38.27 -18.76 32.32
C LEU A 229 -39.07 -19.65 33.28
N GLN A 230 -38.52 -20.80 33.70
CA GLN A 230 -39.16 -21.66 34.70
C GLN A 230 -39.34 -20.93 36.05
N ASP A 231 -38.33 -20.18 36.48
CA ASP A 231 -38.38 -19.38 37.71
C ASP A 231 -39.47 -18.29 37.64
N SER A 232 -39.58 -17.63 36.49
CA SER A 232 -40.63 -16.64 36.20
C SER A 232 -42.04 -17.27 36.21
N LEU A 233 -42.20 -18.45 35.62
CA LEU A 233 -43.46 -19.21 35.63
C LEU A 233 -43.83 -19.70 37.03
N HIS A 234 -42.84 -20.08 37.86
CA HIS A 234 -43.06 -20.43 39.25
C HIS A 234 -43.56 -19.22 40.07
N ARG A 235 -42.90 -18.06 39.92
CA ARG A 235 -43.34 -16.79 40.55
C ARG A 235 -44.74 -16.39 40.10
N TYR A 236 -45.10 -16.60 38.84
CA TYR A 236 -46.46 -16.35 38.34
C TYR A 236 -47.51 -17.21 39.05
N ARG A 237 -47.30 -18.54 39.11
CA ARG A 237 -48.21 -19.47 39.82
C ARG A 237 -48.35 -19.12 41.30
N MET A 238 -47.26 -18.71 41.95
CA MET A 238 -47.28 -18.25 43.34
C MET A 238 -48.12 -16.97 43.51
N LEU A 239 -48.03 -16.01 42.60
CA LEU A 239 -48.88 -14.80 42.61
C LEU A 239 -50.35 -15.12 42.33
N GLU A 240 -50.62 -16.04 41.43
CA GLU A 240 -51.96 -16.52 41.05
C GLU A 240 -52.66 -17.21 42.23
N GLN A 241 -51.99 -18.14 42.91
CA GLN A 241 -52.49 -18.75 44.15
C GLN A 241 -52.70 -17.72 45.27
N ASN A 242 -51.82 -16.70 45.34
CA ASN A 242 -51.92 -15.61 46.28
C ASN A 242 -53.04 -14.61 45.94
N THR A 243 -53.93 -14.86 44.97
CA THR A 243 -55.10 -14.00 44.73
C THR A 243 -56.23 -14.19 45.75
N VAL A 244 -56.36 -15.37 46.38
CA VAL A 244 -57.60 -15.79 47.06
C VAL A 244 -57.85 -15.10 48.41
N GLN A 245 -56.84 -14.88 49.25
CA GLN A 245 -57.04 -14.42 50.65
C GLN A 245 -57.14 -12.88 50.78
N LYS A 246 -57.77 -12.17 49.83
CA LYS A 246 -57.69 -10.68 49.73
C LYS A 246 -58.50 -9.86 50.74
N ALA A 247 -59.09 -10.46 51.79
CA ALA A 247 -59.87 -9.73 52.79
C ALA A 247 -59.01 -8.76 53.64
N ASP A 248 -57.94 -9.25 54.28
CA ASP A 248 -57.03 -8.42 55.10
C ASP A 248 -56.16 -7.48 54.24
N ARG A 249 -56.11 -7.71 52.93
CA ARG A 249 -55.09 -7.13 52.05
C ARG A 249 -55.40 -5.71 51.58
N HIS A 250 -56.36 -5.02 52.18
CA HIS A 250 -56.55 -3.58 51.96
C HIS A 250 -55.48 -2.75 52.70
N THR A 251 -55.12 -3.12 53.93
CA THR A 251 -54.01 -2.47 54.65
C THR A 251 -52.67 -2.82 54.02
N ASP A 252 -52.48 -4.11 53.69
CA ASP A 252 -51.25 -4.58 53.04
C ASP A 252 -51.09 -4.02 51.62
N ALA A 253 -52.17 -3.77 50.87
CA ALA A 253 -52.08 -3.10 49.58
C ALA A 253 -51.60 -1.65 49.71
N LEU A 254 -51.98 -0.93 50.77
CA LEU A 254 -51.50 0.44 51.01
C LEU A 254 -50.04 0.46 51.47
N LEU A 255 -49.64 -0.44 52.37
CA LEU A 255 -48.25 -0.63 52.76
C LEU A 255 -47.39 -1.04 51.55
N LYS A 256 -47.80 -2.09 50.82
CA LYS A 256 -47.11 -2.56 49.62
C LYS A 256 -47.02 -1.50 48.52
N GLN A 257 -48.06 -0.68 48.31
CA GLN A 257 -48.00 0.42 47.34
C GLN A 257 -47.13 1.61 47.84
N ALA A 258 -46.82 1.69 49.14
CA ALA A 258 -45.81 2.60 49.67
C ALA A 258 -44.40 2.01 49.53
N GLU A 259 -44.23 0.72 49.84
CA GLU A 259 -42.98 -0.04 49.66
C GLU A 259 -42.57 -0.14 48.19
N GLU A 260 -43.48 -0.40 47.26
CA GLU A 260 -43.21 -0.44 45.82
C GLU A 260 -42.77 0.93 45.29
N ARG A 261 -43.38 2.04 45.77
CA ARG A 261 -42.92 3.41 45.45
C ARG A 261 -41.56 3.71 46.08
N HIS A 262 -41.32 3.29 47.32
CA HIS A 262 -40.05 3.45 47.99
C HIS A 262 -38.95 2.66 47.27
N ASN A 263 -39.21 1.40 46.92
CA ASN A 263 -38.28 0.52 46.24
C ASN A 263 -38.04 0.95 44.78
N ALA A 264 -39.04 1.51 44.08
CA ALA A 264 -38.84 2.16 42.79
C ALA A 264 -37.94 3.40 42.93
N LYS A 265 -38.14 4.23 43.95
CA LYS A 265 -37.27 5.39 44.21
C LYS A 265 -35.86 4.98 44.59
N VAL A 266 -35.70 3.94 45.43
CA VAL A 266 -34.41 3.36 45.78
C VAL A 266 -33.74 2.75 44.55
N ALA A 267 -34.47 2.05 43.67
CA ALA A 267 -33.93 1.52 42.43
C ALA A 267 -33.48 2.63 41.46
N MET A 268 -34.24 3.72 41.33
CA MET A 268 -33.82 4.89 40.55
C MET A 268 -32.59 5.58 41.15
N MET A 269 -32.53 5.74 42.47
CA MET A 269 -31.36 6.31 43.16
C MET A 269 -30.15 5.38 43.07
N GLN A 270 -30.35 4.06 43.14
CA GLN A 270 -29.31 3.05 42.97
C GLN A 270 -28.78 3.05 41.53
N GLN A 271 -29.67 3.12 40.52
CA GLN A 271 -29.28 3.29 39.12
C GLN A 271 -28.53 4.61 38.87
N GLN A 272 -28.93 5.71 39.52
CA GLN A 272 -28.16 6.96 39.46
C GLN A 272 -26.78 6.82 40.12
N VAL A 273 -26.67 6.14 41.25
CA VAL A 273 -25.39 5.82 41.92
C VAL A 273 -24.52 4.91 41.05
N ASP A 274 -25.09 3.91 40.38
CA ASP A 274 -24.34 2.95 39.55
C ASP A 274 -23.95 3.55 38.18
N ASN A 275 -24.77 4.43 37.60
CA ASN A 275 -24.36 5.26 36.47
C ASN A 275 -23.20 6.17 36.85
N LEU A 276 -23.29 6.89 37.98
CA LEU A 276 -22.21 7.75 38.48
C LEU A 276 -20.94 6.96 38.86
N ARG A 277 -21.07 5.68 39.23
CA ARG A 277 -19.94 4.76 39.40
C ARG A 277 -19.32 4.39 38.06
N SER A 278 -20.11 4.06 37.04
CA SER A 278 -19.59 3.81 35.68
C SER A 278 -18.85 5.02 35.15
N GLU A 279 -19.45 6.21 35.21
CA GLU A 279 -18.80 7.47 34.81
C GLU A 279 -17.50 7.73 35.61
N LEU A 280 -17.49 7.45 36.92
CA LEU A 280 -16.30 7.60 37.75
C LEU A 280 -15.21 6.57 37.40
N ASP A 281 -15.57 5.32 37.12
CA ASP A 281 -14.62 4.25 36.77
C ASP A 281 -14.10 4.41 35.34
N GLU A 282 -14.91 4.90 34.40
CA GLU A 282 -14.50 5.32 33.05
C GLU A 282 -13.49 6.47 33.14
N ARG A 283 -13.77 7.50 33.96
CA ARG A 283 -12.83 8.62 34.17
C ARG A 283 -11.57 8.19 34.91
N GLN A 284 -11.64 7.25 35.86
CA GLN A 284 -10.45 6.65 36.47
C GLN A 284 -9.62 5.87 35.44
N GLN A 285 -10.25 5.09 34.56
CA GLN A 285 -9.57 4.38 33.48
C GLN A 285 -8.92 5.35 32.48
N GLU A 286 -9.59 6.45 32.13
CA GLU A 286 -9.00 7.51 31.31
C GLU A 286 -7.81 8.18 32.00
N CYS A 287 -7.90 8.53 33.28
CA CYS A 287 -6.76 9.05 34.05
C CYS A 287 -5.59 8.07 34.03
N ARG A 288 -5.80 6.79 34.35
CA ARG A 288 -4.74 5.75 34.31
C ARG A 288 -4.11 5.60 32.91
N ARG A 289 -4.92 5.71 31.85
CA ARG A 289 -4.47 5.68 30.45
C ARG A 289 -3.63 6.91 30.09
N LEU A 290 -4.00 8.09 30.59
CA LEU A 290 -3.23 9.34 30.41
C LEU A 290 -1.94 9.35 31.24
N GLU A 291 -1.96 8.81 32.46
CA GLU A 291 -0.80 8.60 33.32
C GLU A 291 0.21 7.62 32.70
N ALA A 292 -0.27 6.52 32.12
CA ALA A 292 0.55 5.56 31.38
C ALA A 292 1.22 6.23 30.16
N ARG A 293 0.44 6.91 29.31
CA ARG A 293 0.95 7.65 28.15
C ARG A 293 1.93 8.77 28.53
N TYR A 294 1.69 9.46 29.64
CA TYR A 294 2.61 10.46 30.17
C TYR A 294 3.93 9.81 30.62
N SER A 295 3.85 8.66 31.30
CA SER A 295 5.02 7.89 31.76
C SER A 295 5.85 7.34 30.59
N GLU A 296 5.20 6.89 29.52
CA GLU A 296 5.86 6.50 28.26
C GLU A 296 6.54 7.70 27.59
N LEU A 297 5.85 8.83 27.49
CA LEU A 297 6.39 10.05 26.91
C LEU A 297 7.58 10.57 27.72
N GLN A 298 7.52 10.51 29.06
CA GLN A 298 8.63 10.84 29.95
C GLN A 298 9.82 9.89 29.72
N LYS A 299 9.63 8.57 29.69
CA LYS A 299 10.69 7.60 29.39
C LYS A 299 11.32 7.83 28.02
N SER A 300 10.53 8.16 27.00
CA SER A 300 11.05 8.46 25.66
C SER A 300 11.89 9.75 25.64
N ARG A 301 11.52 10.76 26.43
CA ARG A 301 12.32 11.98 26.63
C ARG A 301 13.60 11.71 27.41
N GLU A 302 13.56 10.86 28.43
CA GLU A 302 14.74 10.47 29.22
C GLU A 302 15.73 9.66 28.36
N ALA A 303 15.25 8.72 27.55
CA ALA A 303 16.05 7.99 26.57
C ALA A 303 16.71 8.93 25.53
N LEU A 304 15.93 9.86 24.94
CA LEU A 304 16.46 10.84 23.99
C LEU A 304 17.49 11.79 24.62
N LEU A 305 17.36 12.13 25.91
CA LEU A 305 18.38 12.90 26.63
C LEU A 305 19.65 12.08 26.88
N ILE A 306 19.55 10.76 27.09
CA ILE A 306 20.71 9.86 27.16
C ILE A 306 21.40 9.77 25.80
N GLU A 307 20.67 9.52 24.71
CA GLU A 307 21.21 9.50 23.34
C GLU A 307 21.90 10.83 22.95
N GLN A 308 21.32 11.96 23.36
CA GLN A 308 21.94 13.28 23.19
C GLN A 308 23.21 13.42 24.05
N SER A 309 23.20 12.97 25.30
CA SER A 309 24.39 12.97 26.18
C SER A 309 25.51 12.10 25.63
N GLU A 310 25.21 10.90 25.12
CA GLU A 310 26.16 10.01 24.46
C GLU A 310 26.68 10.60 23.13
N SER A 311 25.85 11.35 22.41
CA SER A 311 26.26 12.07 21.20
C SER A 311 27.20 13.24 21.53
N VAL A 312 26.90 14.00 22.59
CA VAL A 312 27.79 15.06 23.11
C VAL A 312 29.10 14.47 23.61
N GLN A 313 29.08 13.36 24.36
CA GLN A 313 30.30 12.70 24.83
C GLN A 313 31.17 12.23 23.65
N ARG A 314 30.60 11.54 22.65
CA ARG A 314 31.34 11.12 21.45
C ARG A 314 31.94 12.29 20.67
N LEU A 315 31.23 13.43 20.59
CA LEU A 315 31.74 14.65 19.97
C LEU A 315 32.84 15.32 20.83
N GLN A 316 32.75 15.25 22.15
CA GLN A 316 33.80 15.71 23.06
C GLN A 316 35.05 14.83 22.96
N ASP A 317 34.91 13.51 22.93
CA ASP A 317 36.02 12.56 22.78
C ASP A 317 36.75 12.79 21.45
N GLN A 318 36.01 12.96 20.35
CA GLN A 318 36.55 13.32 19.04
C GLN A 318 37.23 14.69 19.05
N LEU A 319 36.67 15.67 19.76
CA LEU A 319 37.27 17.00 19.91
C LEU A 319 38.58 16.91 20.71
N GLU A 320 38.63 16.18 21.82
CA GLU A 320 39.84 15.95 22.60
C GLU A 320 40.92 15.24 21.78
N ASP A 321 40.57 14.18 21.03
CA ASP A 321 41.53 13.51 20.15
C ASP A 321 42.01 14.41 19.01
N SER A 322 41.16 15.25 18.43
CA SER A 322 41.61 16.22 17.41
C SER A 322 42.56 17.27 18.01
N GLN A 323 42.29 17.75 19.24
CA GLN A 323 43.17 18.67 19.96
C GLN A 323 44.50 18.00 20.34
N ARG A 324 44.47 16.72 20.76
CA ARG A 324 45.68 15.92 21.02
C ARG A 324 46.49 15.73 19.74
N GLN A 325 45.87 15.48 18.59
CA GLN A 325 46.54 15.41 17.29
C GLN A 325 47.16 16.75 16.90
N CYS A 326 46.45 17.87 17.00
CA CYS A 326 46.99 19.20 16.75
C CYS A 326 48.17 19.54 17.69
N SER A 327 48.05 19.24 18.99
CA SER A 327 49.11 19.40 19.98
C SER A 327 50.35 18.55 19.64
N ASN A 328 50.16 17.31 19.19
CA ASN A 328 51.23 16.42 18.73
C ASN A 328 51.89 16.86 17.41
N LEU A 329 51.16 17.53 16.51
CA LEU A 329 51.73 18.13 15.31
C LEU A 329 52.53 19.40 15.64
N LEU A 330 51.99 20.26 16.51
CA LEU A 330 52.68 21.46 17.00
C LEU A 330 53.94 21.12 17.80
N SER A 331 53.91 20.08 18.64
CA SER A 331 55.09 19.64 19.40
C SER A 331 56.15 19.04 18.47
N LYS A 332 55.79 18.18 17.51
CA LYS A 332 56.71 17.66 16.48
C LYS A 332 57.34 18.79 15.65
N SER A 333 56.54 19.76 15.21
CA SER A 333 57.02 20.94 14.47
C SER A 333 58.00 21.77 15.30
N LYS A 334 57.74 21.94 16.60
CA LYS A 334 58.61 22.71 17.51
C LYS A 334 60.02 22.10 17.71
N TYR A 335 60.23 20.83 17.38
CA TYR A 335 61.55 20.19 17.41
C TYR A 335 62.29 20.21 16.07
N GLN A 336 61.73 20.79 15.00
CA GLN A 336 62.46 21.11 13.77
C GLN A 336 62.98 22.56 13.83
N GLY A 337 64.26 22.72 14.18
CA GLY A 337 64.86 24.01 14.54
C GLY A 337 64.86 25.11 13.46
N ASP A 338 64.75 24.74 12.18
CA ASP A 338 64.82 25.68 11.05
C ASP A 338 63.73 26.77 11.10
N PHE A 339 62.52 26.42 11.55
CA PHE A 339 61.40 27.37 11.62
C PHE A 339 61.59 28.47 12.68
N GLU A 340 62.28 28.17 13.79
CA GLU A 340 62.58 29.17 14.83
C GLU A 340 63.55 30.24 14.30
N HIS A 341 64.57 29.81 13.55
CA HIS A 341 65.54 30.70 12.92
C HIS A 341 64.92 31.56 11.81
N GLU A 342 64.14 30.96 10.91
CA GLU A 342 63.48 31.72 9.82
C GLU A 342 62.42 32.68 10.39
N ARG A 343 61.72 32.31 11.48
CA ARG A 343 60.79 33.22 12.19
C ARG A 343 61.49 34.44 12.77
N ILE A 344 62.69 34.28 13.34
CA ILE A 344 63.50 35.39 13.85
C ILE A 344 63.97 36.29 12.69
N ARG A 345 64.44 35.69 11.59
CA ARG A 345 64.86 36.40 10.37
C ARG A 345 63.72 37.22 9.75
N LEU A 346 62.54 36.65 9.61
CA LEU A 346 61.36 37.33 9.07
C LEU A 346 60.90 38.48 9.97
N ARG A 347 60.89 38.31 11.30
CA ARG A 347 60.61 39.41 12.24
C ARG A 347 61.61 40.56 12.11
N SER A 348 62.91 40.26 11.98
CA SER A 348 63.94 41.28 11.74
C SER A 348 63.67 42.07 10.45
N ARG A 349 63.26 41.39 9.37
CA ARG A 349 62.91 42.07 8.11
C ARG A 349 61.63 42.91 8.19
N ILE A 350 60.62 42.47 8.95
CA ILE A 350 59.39 43.24 9.19
C ILE A 350 59.73 44.53 9.95
N ASN A 351 60.45 44.45 11.07
CA ASN A 351 60.83 45.64 11.85
C ASN A 351 61.60 46.68 11.03
N ALA A 352 62.48 46.24 10.11
CA ALA A 352 63.20 47.13 9.21
C ALA A 352 62.27 47.84 8.21
N LEU A 353 61.29 47.12 7.63
CA LEU A 353 60.29 47.69 6.73
C LEU A 353 59.31 48.64 7.45
N GLU A 354 58.98 48.36 8.72
CA GLU A 354 58.21 49.26 9.57
C GLU A 354 58.96 50.55 9.88
N GLN A 355 60.28 50.47 10.14
CA GLN A 355 61.13 51.65 10.28
C GLN A 355 61.20 52.48 8.99
N GLU A 356 61.45 51.84 7.84
CA GLU A 356 61.41 52.48 6.51
C GLU A 356 60.05 53.16 6.25
N GLN A 357 58.93 52.48 6.51
CA GLN A 357 57.60 53.06 6.35
C GLN A 357 57.35 54.23 7.32
N SER A 358 57.85 54.16 8.56
CA SER A 358 57.71 55.27 9.52
C SER A 358 58.49 56.51 9.09
N GLY A 359 59.73 56.35 8.60
CA GLY A 359 60.53 57.45 8.05
C GLY A 359 59.94 58.05 6.78
N LEU A 360 59.38 57.22 5.89
CA LEU A 360 58.67 57.71 4.70
C LEU A 360 57.39 58.50 5.07
N ARG A 361 56.60 58.03 6.05
CA ARG A 361 55.44 58.78 6.56
C ARG A 361 55.84 60.11 7.20
N GLN A 362 56.93 60.14 7.97
CA GLN A 362 57.44 61.38 8.55
C GLN A 362 57.91 62.35 7.45
N THR A 363 58.62 61.84 6.43
CA THR A 363 59.05 62.64 5.27
C THR A 363 57.85 63.20 4.49
N ILE A 364 56.78 62.42 4.33
CA ILE A 364 55.52 62.89 3.72
C ILE A 364 54.91 64.01 4.56
N ASN A 365 54.78 63.83 5.88
CA ASN A 365 54.25 64.88 6.76
C ASN A 365 55.11 66.16 6.73
N ASP A 366 56.44 66.05 6.75
CA ASP A 366 57.35 67.20 6.67
C ASP A 366 57.26 67.94 5.32
N LEU A 367 56.96 67.22 4.22
CA LEU A 367 56.68 67.81 2.91
C LEU A 367 55.28 68.42 2.84
N THR A 368 54.26 67.79 3.43
CA THR A 368 52.89 68.32 3.53
C THR A 368 52.86 69.60 4.37
N ASN A 369 53.45 69.60 5.57
CA ASN A 369 53.60 70.79 6.41
C ASN A 369 54.35 71.93 5.69
N ARG A 370 55.32 71.60 4.84
CA ARG A 370 56.02 72.58 4.00
C ARG A 370 55.12 73.13 2.89
N LEU A 371 54.37 72.26 2.20
CA LEU A 371 53.42 72.66 1.17
C LEU A 371 52.33 73.58 1.76
N GLU A 372 51.70 73.17 2.86
CA GLU A 372 50.72 73.98 3.61
C GLU A 372 51.30 75.34 4.01
N LYS A 373 52.53 75.38 4.54
CA LYS A 373 53.19 76.66 4.86
C LYS A 373 53.44 77.53 3.63
N THR A 374 53.87 76.95 2.50
CA THR A 374 54.04 77.72 1.25
C THR A 374 52.71 78.15 0.63
N THR A 375 51.62 77.39 0.81
CA THR A 375 50.28 77.78 0.39
C THR A 375 49.78 78.95 1.24
N ALA A 376 49.92 78.89 2.57
CA ALA A 376 49.58 80.00 3.46
C ALA A 376 50.44 81.26 3.19
N GLU A 377 51.72 81.11 2.82
CA GLU A 377 52.56 82.22 2.38
C GLU A 377 52.08 82.83 1.03
N LEU A 378 51.53 82.02 0.12
CA LEU A 378 50.92 82.48 -1.14
C LEU A 378 49.56 83.14 -0.91
N GLU A 379 48.71 82.59 -0.04
CA GLU A 379 47.42 83.18 0.36
C GLU A 379 47.62 84.52 1.07
N LEU A 380 48.65 84.64 1.93
CA LEU A 380 49.05 85.90 2.54
C LEU A 380 49.54 86.91 1.50
N MET A 381 50.30 86.48 0.49
CA MET A 381 50.73 87.36 -0.61
C MET A 381 49.56 87.82 -1.49
N ASP A 382 48.60 86.94 -1.81
CA ASP A 382 47.39 87.30 -2.55
C ASP A 382 46.51 88.28 -1.76
N SER A 383 46.40 88.07 -0.44
CA SER A 383 45.71 88.99 0.48
C SER A 383 46.39 90.36 0.54
N VAL A 384 47.72 90.42 0.59
CA VAL A 384 48.48 91.68 0.58
C VAL A 384 48.34 92.43 -0.76
N VAL A 385 48.26 91.71 -1.89
CA VAL A 385 48.05 92.32 -3.22
C VAL A 385 46.66 92.94 -3.39
N HIS A 386 45.65 92.41 -2.69
CA HIS A 386 44.26 92.90 -2.78
C HIS A 386 43.84 93.81 -1.60
N GLY A 387 44.55 93.77 -0.46
CA GLY A 387 44.14 94.42 0.79
C GLY A 387 44.45 95.92 0.92
N GLN A 388 45.50 96.45 0.27
CA GLN A 388 45.81 97.89 0.35
C GLN A 388 44.97 98.74 -0.62
N ARG A 389 43.67 98.80 -0.33
CA ARG A 389 42.92 100.06 -0.42
C ARG A 389 42.05 100.38 0.82
N GLU A 390 42.58 99.98 1.98
CA GLU A 390 42.57 100.73 3.23
C GLU A 390 41.18 101.10 3.82
N ASP A 391 40.78 100.28 4.80
CA ASP A 391 40.40 100.66 6.17
C ASP A 391 39.01 100.19 6.68
N ASP A 392 39.01 99.75 7.95
CA ASP A 392 37.91 99.41 8.86
C ASP A 392 36.99 98.21 8.51
N ASP A 393 37.52 97.00 8.73
CA ASP A 393 37.06 95.93 9.66
C ASP A 393 35.55 95.86 10.05
N ASP A 394 34.92 94.68 10.22
CA ASP A 394 35.38 93.54 11.05
C ASP A 394 34.68 92.18 10.74
N GLU A 395 35.24 91.09 11.29
CA GLU A 395 34.75 89.70 11.44
C GLU A 395 34.35 88.82 10.21
N SER A 396 35.36 88.06 9.72
CA SER A 396 35.37 86.58 9.50
C SER A 396 35.14 85.91 8.10
N ASP A 397 36.19 85.18 7.69
CA ASP A 397 36.32 84.03 6.74
C ASP A 397 35.88 84.12 5.26
N GLU A 398 36.84 84.34 4.36
CA GLU A 398 36.79 83.95 2.94
C GLU A 398 37.07 82.43 2.76
N GLY A 399 36.67 81.75 1.67
CA GLY A 399 37.40 81.72 0.38
C GLY A 399 37.89 80.29 0.08
N LYS A 400 38.39 79.91 -1.11
CA LYS A 400 38.35 80.51 -2.46
C LYS A 400 38.48 79.39 -3.53
N GLN A 401 38.13 79.76 -4.76
CA GLN A 401 38.62 79.38 -6.12
C GLN A 401 39.82 78.41 -6.30
N ALA A 402 40.16 77.85 -7.49
CA ALA A 402 39.46 77.56 -8.76
C ALA A 402 40.43 76.78 -9.72
N THR A 403 39.94 76.34 -10.90
CA THR A 403 40.64 76.16 -12.22
C THR A 403 42.15 75.82 -12.30
N THR A 404 42.62 74.98 -13.23
CA THR A 404 42.65 75.27 -14.69
C THR A 404 43.02 74.03 -15.53
N GLU A 405 42.70 74.04 -16.83
CA GLU A 405 42.97 73.00 -17.83
C GLU A 405 44.32 73.18 -18.57
N GLN A 406 44.90 72.08 -19.09
CA GLN A 406 45.58 71.97 -20.42
C GLN A 406 45.98 70.49 -20.66
N GLN A 407 45.65 69.86 -21.81
CA GLN A 407 46.40 69.80 -23.09
C GLN A 407 47.76 69.07 -22.98
N GLN A 408 48.21 68.21 -23.91
CA GLN A 408 47.67 67.76 -25.22
C GLN A 408 48.37 66.43 -25.67
N ASP A 409 47.77 65.71 -26.64
CA ASP A 409 48.37 64.90 -27.74
C ASP A 409 49.68 64.05 -27.58
N ALA A 410 49.91 62.92 -28.30
CA ALA A 410 49.11 62.16 -29.27
C ALA A 410 49.70 60.75 -29.54
N THR A 411 48.93 59.87 -30.21
CA THR A 411 49.34 58.60 -30.89
C THR A 411 49.90 57.46 -30.01
N THR A 412 49.85 56.16 -30.36
CA THR A 412 49.63 55.49 -31.67
C THR A 412 48.92 54.12 -31.51
N GLY A 413 47.94 53.80 -32.38
CA GLY A 413 47.54 52.44 -32.82
C GLY A 413 46.99 51.41 -31.80
N GLY A 414 45.89 50.70 -32.04
CA GLY A 414 44.91 50.75 -33.13
C GLY A 414 44.25 49.39 -33.43
N TYR A 415 43.01 49.38 -33.95
CA TYR A 415 42.26 48.22 -34.50
C TYR A 415 41.95 47.07 -33.50
N THR A 416 40.82 46.36 -33.53
CA THR A 416 39.46 46.49 -34.11
C THR A 416 38.53 45.65 -33.19
N PHE A 417 37.23 45.86 -33.06
CA PHE A 417 36.21 45.61 -34.08
C PHE A 417 34.90 46.25 -33.61
N ALA A 418 34.32 47.12 -34.44
CA ALA A 418 33.05 47.78 -34.14
C ALA A 418 31.96 47.30 -35.09
N GLN A 419 30.69 47.43 -34.67
CA GLN A 419 29.54 47.97 -35.43
C GLN A 419 28.20 47.27 -35.07
N ARG A 420 27.06 47.96 -34.96
CA ARG A 420 26.75 49.41 -34.78
C ARG A 420 25.24 49.59 -34.50
N ASN A 421 24.81 50.86 -34.40
CA ASN A 421 23.45 51.38 -34.65
C ASN A 421 22.43 51.21 -33.47
N LEU A 422 21.64 52.23 -33.09
CA LEU A 422 21.59 53.63 -33.58
C LEU A 422 21.00 54.63 -32.54
N ILE A 423 21.56 55.84 -32.50
CA ILE A 423 20.99 57.19 -32.17
C ILE A 423 19.78 57.29 -31.21
N GLY A 424 19.87 58.15 -30.18
CA GLY A 424 18.70 58.64 -29.42
C GLY A 424 19.03 59.65 -28.31
N SER A 425 18.85 60.95 -28.58
CA SER A 425 19.20 62.14 -27.78
C SER A 425 18.86 62.17 -26.27
N THR A 426 19.73 62.84 -25.50
CA THR A 426 19.45 63.55 -24.23
C THR A 426 18.48 64.75 -24.44
N PRO A 427 17.87 65.41 -23.41
CA PRO A 427 18.47 65.69 -22.07
C PRO A 427 17.56 65.86 -20.82
N ASN A 428 18.24 66.19 -19.71
CA ASN A 428 17.83 67.01 -18.54
C ASN A 428 17.01 66.44 -17.36
N ASN A 429 17.61 66.63 -16.16
CA ASN A 429 17.17 67.43 -14.98
C ASN A 429 15.67 67.60 -14.67
N ALA A 430 15.24 67.73 -13.40
CA ALA A 430 15.95 68.05 -12.14
C ALA A 430 15.54 67.06 -11.03
N GLN A 431 16.34 66.68 -10.01
CA GLN A 431 17.22 67.43 -9.08
C GLN A 431 16.43 68.18 -7.99
N LEU A 432 16.97 68.20 -6.75
CA LEU A 432 16.47 68.87 -5.52
C LEU A 432 15.28 68.16 -4.82
N GLN A 433 15.15 68.15 -3.47
CA GLN A 433 16.09 68.51 -2.40
C GLN A 433 15.85 67.71 -1.09
N ARG A 434 16.59 68.03 -0.01
CA ARG A 434 16.76 67.19 1.19
C ARG A 434 15.68 67.35 2.29
N ASP A 435 15.68 66.37 3.19
CA ASP A 435 15.40 66.44 4.64
C ASP A 435 14.08 67.05 5.16
N ARG A 436 13.21 66.17 5.72
CA ARG A 436 13.20 65.87 7.18
C ARG A 436 12.16 64.77 7.55
N GLY A 437 12.60 63.72 8.25
CA GLY A 437 11.74 62.94 9.16
C GLY A 437 11.35 61.49 8.80
N ALA A 438 11.28 60.64 9.83
CA ALA A 438 10.41 59.45 9.96
C ALA A 438 10.64 58.18 9.08
N GLY A 439 11.88 57.69 8.98
CA GLY A 439 12.24 56.31 9.38
C GLY A 439 11.80 55.06 8.57
N ASP A 440 10.56 54.91 8.11
CA ASP A 440 10.02 53.58 7.75
C ASP A 440 10.06 53.23 6.24
N CYS A 441 10.18 54.25 5.37
CA CYS A 441 10.06 54.09 3.92
C CYS A 441 11.11 53.13 3.31
N ASN A 442 12.36 53.20 3.74
CA ASN A 442 13.45 52.37 3.17
C ASN A 442 13.25 50.88 3.41
N ASN A 443 12.75 50.47 4.59
CA ASN A 443 12.48 49.07 4.89
C ASN A 443 11.34 48.50 4.04
N ARG A 444 10.42 49.33 3.56
CA ARG A 444 9.38 48.91 2.60
C ARG A 444 9.95 48.75 1.19
N VAL A 445 10.79 49.69 0.73
CA VAL A 445 11.43 49.63 -0.60
C VAL A 445 12.39 48.43 -0.70
N VAL A 446 13.17 48.14 0.34
CA VAL A 446 14.07 46.98 0.38
C VAL A 446 13.30 45.65 0.39
N ARG A 447 12.20 45.55 1.15
CA ARG A 447 11.32 44.35 1.12
C ARG A 447 10.72 44.13 -0.26
N LEU A 448 10.11 45.15 -0.86
CA LEU A 448 9.55 45.07 -2.22
C LEU A 448 10.62 44.72 -3.27
N LYS A 449 11.84 45.23 -3.15
CA LYS A 449 12.96 44.86 -4.03
C LYS A 449 13.34 43.38 -3.88
N ASN A 450 13.40 42.87 -2.65
CA ASN A 450 13.73 41.47 -2.40
C ASN A 450 12.61 40.52 -2.85
N GLU A 451 11.35 40.85 -2.58
CA GLU A 451 10.17 40.12 -3.07
C GLU A 451 10.12 40.10 -4.60
N LEU A 452 10.42 41.22 -5.26
CA LEU A 452 10.54 41.30 -6.71
C LEU A 452 11.69 40.43 -7.25
N MET A 453 12.86 40.40 -6.60
CA MET A 453 13.95 39.51 -7.00
C MET A 453 13.58 38.02 -6.82
N VAL A 454 12.90 37.65 -5.73
CA VAL A 454 12.39 36.28 -5.54
C VAL A 454 11.37 35.91 -6.63
N CYS A 455 10.45 36.81 -6.96
CA CYS A 455 9.49 36.61 -8.05
C CYS A 455 10.16 36.51 -9.43
N MET A 456 11.21 37.30 -9.68
CA MET A 456 12.02 37.23 -10.91
C MET A 456 12.77 35.89 -11.03
N THR A 457 13.40 35.42 -9.94
CA THR A 457 14.07 34.12 -9.91
C THR A 457 13.07 32.97 -10.11
N GLY A 458 11.94 32.97 -9.42
CA GLY A 458 10.87 31.98 -9.62
C GLY A 458 10.23 32.03 -11.01
N GLN A 459 10.19 33.21 -11.67
CA GLN A 459 9.83 33.29 -13.09
C GLN A 459 10.93 32.73 -14.00
N LYS A 460 12.21 32.94 -13.68
CA LYS A 460 13.32 32.37 -14.45
C LYS A 460 13.29 30.84 -14.39
N GLU A 461 13.15 30.27 -13.20
CA GLU A 461 13.03 28.82 -12.98
C GLU A 461 11.82 28.22 -13.72
N LYS A 462 10.68 28.91 -13.74
CA LYS A 462 9.51 28.53 -14.56
C LYS A 462 9.80 28.60 -16.06
N ARG A 463 10.58 29.58 -16.54
CA ARG A 463 11.02 29.64 -17.95
C ARG A 463 12.10 28.60 -18.29
N GLU A 464 12.89 28.17 -17.32
CA GLU A 464 13.90 27.10 -17.45
C GLU A 464 13.20 25.73 -17.59
N THR A 465 12.26 25.45 -16.67
CA THR A 465 11.46 24.21 -16.68
C THR A 465 10.53 24.12 -17.90
N ILE A 466 9.92 25.23 -18.34
CA ILE A 466 9.16 25.25 -19.61
C ILE A 466 10.08 24.87 -20.79
N ARG A 467 11.27 25.48 -20.94
CA ARG A 467 12.22 25.12 -22.01
C ARG A 467 12.69 23.67 -21.95
N GLN A 468 12.84 23.11 -20.75
CA GLN A 468 13.22 21.71 -20.59
C GLN A 468 12.07 20.75 -20.92
N LEU A 469 10.82 21.13 -20.64
CA LEU A 469 9.63 20.39 -21.09
C LEU A 469 9.44 20.49 -22.61
N GLU A 470 9.65 21.66 -23.21
CA GLU A 470 9.62 21.87 -24.67
C GLU A 470 10.66 21.00 -25.37
N ALA A 471 11.90 20.93 -24.86
CA ALA A 471 12.96 20.07 -25.39
C ALA A 471 12.63 18.57 -25.26
N ASN A 472 12.05 18.15 -24.12
CA ASN A 472 11.61 16.76 -23.92
C ASN A 472 10.44 16.39 -24.86
N LEU A 473 9.55 17.34 -25.17
CA LEU A 473 8.44 17.13 -26.10
C LEU A 473 8.98 16.96 -27.53
N GLN A 474 9.86 17.85 -27.98
CA GLN A 474 10.53 17.73 -29.29
C GLN A 474 11.32 16.43 -29.44
N ALA A 475 11.98 15.95 -28.38
CA ALA A 475 12.65 14.65 -28.38
C ALA A 475 11.67 13.48 -28.55
N LYS A 476 10.49 13.54 -27.92
CA LYS A 476 9.44 12.51 -28.07
C LYS A 476 8.69 12.59 -29.40
N ASP A 477 8.51 13.77 -29.98
CA ASP A 477 7.99 13.92 -31.34
C ASP A 477 8.96 13.30 -32.37
N ALA A 478 10.28 13.51 -32.21
CA ALA A 478 11.29 12.87 -33.06
C ALA A 478 11.34 11.33 -32.90
N GLU A 479 11.18 10.82 -31.68
CA GLU A 479 11.06 9.38 -31.40
C GLU A 479 9.81 8.78 -32.06
N LEU A 480 8.68 9.49 -32.06
CA LEU A 480 7.44 9.07 -32.74
C LEU A 480 7.58 9.08 -34.27
N GLU A 481 8.23 10.08 -34.87
CA GLU A 481 8.49 10.07 -36.32
C GLU A 481 9.46 8.96 -36.75
N GLN A 482 10.46 8.64 -35.93
CA GLN A 482 11.33 7.49 -36.18
C GLN A 482 10.54 6.16 -36.11
N LEU A 483 9.72 5.96 -35.07
CA LEU A 483 8.88 4.75 -34.95
C LEU A 483 7.89 4.60 -36.12
N LYS A 484 7.28 5.69 -36.61
CA LYS A 484 6.43 5.67 -37.82
C LYS A 484 7.21 5.26 -39.07
N LYS A 485 8.47 5.70 -39.20
CA LYS A 485 9.33 5.32 -40.31
C LYS A 485 9.66 3.82 -40.25
N ASP A 486 10.01 3.31 -39.08
CA ASP A 486 10.34 1.89 -38.86
C ASP A 486 9.11 0.98 -39.05
N GLU A 487 7.92 1.43 -38.62
CA GLU A 487 6.63 0.78 -38.95
C GLU A 487 6.39 0.77 -40.47
N SER A 488 6.64 1.88 -41.18
CA SER A 488 6.46 1.93 -42.63
C SER A 488 7.41 1.01 -43.40
N GLU A 489 8.67 0.87 -42.95
CA GLU A 489 9.66 0.00 -43.57
C GLU A 489 9.36 -1.48 -43.31
N THR A 490 8.96 -1.84 -42.09
CA THR A 490 8.54 -3.21 -41.77
C THR A 490 7.24 -3.62 -42.48
N LEU A 491 6.29 -2.70 -42.69
CA LEU A 491 5.11 -2.94 -43.51
C LEU A 491 5.45 -3.19 -45.00
N VAL A 492 6.46 -2.49 -45.54
CA VAL A 492 6.96 -2.73 -46.91
C VAL A 492 7.63 -4.12 -47.00
N GLN A 493 8.50 -4.47 -46.07
CA GLN A 493 9.16 -5.79 -46.02
C GLN A 493 8.13 -6.93 -45.89
N MET A 494 7.12 -6.78 -45.02
CA MET A 494 6.04 -7.75 -44.88
C MET A 494 5.28 -7.98 -46.19
N ASN A 495 5.06 -6.93 -47.00
CA ASN A 495 4.40 -7.06 -48.29
C ASN A 495 5.30 -7.74 -49.33
N GLN A 496 6.61 -7.45 -49.35
CA GLN A 496 7.59 -8.17 -50.18
C GLN A 496 7.60 -9.67 -49.86
N TYR A 497 7.68 -10.05 -48.58
CA TYR A 497 7.63 -11.46 -48.18
C TYR A 497 6.30 -12.15 -48.53
N LYS A 498 5.17 -11.43 -48.54
CA LYS A 498 3.89 -11.98 -49.04
C LYS A 498 3.93 -12.23 -50.55
N GLU A 499 4.47 -11.31 -51.34
CA GLU A 499 4.63 -11.49 -52.79
C GLU A 499 5.57 -12.67 -53.11
N GLU A 500 6.68 -12.80 -52.39
CA GLU A 500 7.59 -13.95 -52.52
C GLU A 500 6.94 -15.27 -52.08
N ALA A 501 6.17 -15.29 -50.98
CA ALA A 501 5.43 -16.47 -50.56
C ALA A 501 4.37 -16.89 -51.60
N PHE A 502 3.67 -15.94 -52.23
CA PHE A 502 2.76 -16.23 -53.35
C PHE A 502 3.50 -16.78 -54.57
N ARG A 503 4.67 -16.23 -54.90
CA ARG A 503 5.54 -16.69 -56.00
C ARG A 503 6.07 -18.11 -55.76
N LEU A 504 6.55 -18.40 -54.55
CA LEU A 504 7.02 -19.73 -54.14
C LEU A 504 5.87 -20.74 -54.12
N THR A 505 4.72 -20.40 -53.54
CA THR A 505 3.51 -21.25 -53.55
C THR A 505 3.08 -21.58 -54.98
N SER A 506 3.18 -20.62 -55.90
CA SER A 506 2.88 -20.84 -57.33
C SER A 506 3.91 -21.77 -57.98
N LYS A 507 5.20 -21.64 -57.66
CA LYS A 507 6.26 -22.55 -58.14
C LYS A 507 6.06 -23.98 -57.60
N CYS A 508 5.73 -24.15 -56.32
CA CYS A 508 5.41 -25.46 -55.73
C CYS A 508 4.21 -26.11 -56.41
N LYS A 509 3.13 -25.37 -56.69
CA LYS A 509 1.96 -25.88 -57.43
C LYS A 509 2.26 -26.31 -58.87
N ILE A 510 3.25 -25.72 -59.52
CA ILE A 510 3.73 -26.17 -60.85
C ILE A 510 4.52 -27.48 -60.70
N LEU A 511 5.48 -27.52 -59.78
CA LEU A 511 6.29 -28.71 -59.51
C LEU A 511 5.43 -29.91 -59.07
N GLU A 512 4.38 -29.70 -58.26
CA GLU A 512 3.41 -30.73 -57.92
C GLU A 512 2.64 -31.28 -59.14
N GLN A 513 2.31 -30.42 -60.11
CA GLN A 513 1.62 -30.85 -61.35
C GLN A 513 2.56 -31.62 -62.28
N GLU A 514 3.85 -31.31 -62.26
CA GLU A 514 4.88 -32.05 -62.98
C GLU A 514 5.15 -33.41 -62.31
N LEU A 515 5.25 -33.46 -60.98
CA LEU A 515 5.41 -34.70 -60.21
C LEU A 515 4.20 -35.64 -60.42
N LYS A 516 2.97 -35.10 -60.41
CA LYS A 516 1.72 -35.83 -60.73
C LYS A 516 1.63 -36.32 -62.20
N ARG A 517 2.50 -35.86 -63.10
CA ARG A 517 2.65 -36.38 -64.47
C ARG A 517 3.73 -37.46 -64.60
N LEU A 518 4.62 -37.61 -63.62
CA LEU A 518 5.78 -38.51 -63.66
C LEU A 518 5.58 -39.82 -62.87
N THR A 519 4.40 -40.05 -62.29
CA THR A 519 4.07 -41.25 -61.49
C THR A 519 3.08 -42.19 -62.20
N PRO A 520 3.52 -43.10 -63.09
CA PRO A 520 2.68 -44.16 -63.67
C PRO A 520 2.56 -45.36 -62.72
N THR A 521 1.39 -46.01 -62.72
CA THR A 521 1.07 -47.13 -61.82
C THR A 521 1.18 -48.52 -62.47
N GLY A 522 2.23 -49.27 -62.11
CA GLY A 522 2.19 -50.72 -61.93
C GLY A 522 2.47 -51.65 -63.13
N SER A 523 2.53 -52.95 -62.78
CA SER A 523 2.72 -54.16 -63.61
C SER A 523 4.15 -54.55 -64.07
N THR A 524 4.36 -55.86 -64.17
CA THR A 524 5.56 -56.63 -64.55
C THR A 524 5.13 -57.74 -65.55
N PRO A 525 5.94 -58.71 -66.03
CA PRO A 525 7.42 -58.89 -66.07
C PRO A 525 7.98 -59.33 -67.46
N SER A 526 9.28 -59.65 -67.52
CA SER A 526 9.92 -60.77 -68.28
C SER A 526 10.70 -60.55 -69.62
N HIS A 527 11.81 -61.33 -69.69
CA HIS A 527 12.46 -62.02 -70.83
C HIS A 527 13.12 -61.32 -72.06
N LYS A 528 14.45 -61.57 -72.14
CA LYS A 528 15.25 -62.10 -73.29
C LYS A 528 15.63 -61.22 -74.51
N SER A 529 16.94 -61.33 -74.84
CA SER A 529 17.55 -61.30 -76.20
C SER A 529 17.57 -59.94 -76.94
N THR A 530 18.46 -59.64 -77.89
CA THR A 530 19.53 -60.42 -78.60
C THR A 530 20.64 -59.48 -79.11
N ASP A 531 21.81 -60.01 -79.48
CA ASP A 531 22.79 -59.47 -80.48
C ASP A 531 23.36 -58.04 -80.31
N ARG A 532 24.65 -57.76 -80.57
CA ARG A 532 25.51 -58.30 -81.64
C ARG A 532 27.02 -58.20 -81.35
N SER A 533 27.77 -59.13 -81.89
CA SER A 533 29.27 -59.20 -81.93
C SER A 533 29.86 -58.26 -83.01
N PRO A 534 31.20 -58.14 -83.26
CA PRO A 534 32.30 -59.03 -82.85
C PRO A 534 33.69 -58.41 -82.52
N ALA A 535 34.66 -59.33 -82.29
CA ALA A 535 36.09 -59.38 -82.65
C ALA A 535 36.79 -58.14 -83.30
N ALA A 536 38.13 -57.99 -83.22
CA ALA A 536 39.13 -59.05 -83.19
C ALA A 536 40.48 -58.71 -82.51
N ALA A 537 41.31 -59.75 -82.36
CA ALA A 537 42.60 -59.73 -81.70
C ALA A 537 43.76 -59.23 -82.59
N GLY A 538 44.75 -58.61 -81.93
CA GLY A 538 46.18 -58.87 -82.17
C GLY A 538 46.91 -58.08 -83.26
N GLY A 539 48.24 -58.01 -83.13
CA GLY A 539 49.13 -57.95 -84.29
C GLY A 539 49.82 -56.62 -84.64
N THR A 540 50.67 -56.11 -83.73
CA THR A 540 51.98 -55.48 -84.04
C THR A 540 52.12 -54.39 -85.14
N ASN A 541 52.67 -53.25 -84.72
CA ASN A 541 53.55 -52.34 -85.49
C ASN A 541 53.00 -51.65 -86.77
N ARG A 542 52.72 -50.34 -86.62
CA ARG A 542 53.63 -49.31 -87.17
C ARG A 542 53.54 -48.00 -86.38
N ARG A 543 54.68 -47.31 -86.21
CA ARG A 543 54.79 -46.00 -85.56
C ARG A 543 54.52 -44.91 -86.60
N GLN A 544 53.43 -44.12 -86.48
CA GLN A 544 53.33 -42.75 -87.00
C GLN A 544 51.97 -42.03 -86.73
N SER A 545 51.29 -42.32 -85.62
CA SER A 545 50.31 -41.39 -85.03
C SER A 545 50.10 -41.70 -83.54
N SER A 546 50.64 -40.85 -82.66
CA SER A 546 50.45 -40.95 -81.21
C SER A 546 50.68 -39.62 -80.48
N TYR A 547 50.69 -38.50 -81.23
CA TYR A 547 50.82 -37.15 -80.69
C TYR A 547 49.47 -36.43 -80.81
N ASP A 548 48.87 -36.33 -82.01
CA ASP A 548 47.52 -35.76 -82.19
C ASP A 548 46.47 -36.43 -81.29
N VAL A 549 46.27 -37.74 -81.42
CA VAL A 549 45.27 -38.51 -80.63
C VAL A 549 45.52 -38.40 -79.10
N ARG A 550 46.76 -38.10 -78.68
CA ARG A 550 47.10 -37.91 -77.26
C ARG A 550 46.93 -36.47 -76.81
N GLN A 551 47.02 -35.50 -77.73
CA GLN A 551 46.77 -34.09 -77.48
C GLN A 551 45.26 -33.81 -77.49
N GLU A 552 44.52 -34.32 -78.48
CA GLU A 552 43.07 -34.31 -78.57
C GLU A 552 42.43 -34.91 -77.30
N ALA A 553 42.86 -36.11 -76.88
CA ALA A 553 42.41 -36.75 -75.63
C ALA A 553 42.91 -36.06 -74.33
N LEU A 554 43.82 -35.08 -74.42
CA LEU A 554 44.17 -34.18 -73.31
C LEU A 554 43.34 -32.90 -73.33
N GLU A 555 43.04 -32.35 -74.51
CA GLU A 555 42.19 -31.17 -74.71
C GLU A 555 40.74 -31.49 -74.33
N ASP A 556 40.17 -32.62 -74.77
CA ASP A 556 38.88 -33.15 -74.29
C ASP A 556 38.85 -33.32 -72.77
N LYS A 557 39.96 -33.79 -72.19
CA LYS A 557 40.05 -34.03 -70.74
C LYS A 557 40.20 -32.73 -69.95
N ILE A 558 40.88 -31.73 -70.51
CA ILE A 558 40.93 -30.36 -69.97
C ILE A 558 39.55 -29.72 -70.05
N PHE A 559 38.84 -29.85 -71.17
CA PHE A 559 37.46 -29.36 -71.32
C PHE A 559 36.50 -30.02 -70.32
N THR A 560 36.56 -31.35 -70.20
CA THR A 560 35.76 -32.11 -69.22
C THR A 560 36.08 -31.69 -67.78
N LEU A 561 37.35 -31.45 -67.45
CA LEU A 561 37.75 -30.95 -66.13
C LEU A 561 37.37 -29.49 -65.89
N GLN A 562 37.35 -28.64 -66.93
CA GLN A 562 36.86 -27.26 -66.85
C GLN A 562 35.34 -27.22 -66.63
N GLN A 563 34.58 -28.07 -67.33
CA GLN A 563 33.13 -28.21 -67.10
C GLN A 563 32.84 -28.77 -65.70
N ALA A 564 33.53 -29.84 -65.28
CA ALA A 564 33.38 -30.39 -63.94
C ALA A 564 33.80 -29.40 -62.83
N LYS A 565 34.78 -28.53 -63.09
CA LYS A 565 35.12 -27.42 -62.20
C LYS A 565 34.00 -26.38 -62.15
N LEU A 566 33.45 -25.97 -63.30
CA LEU A 566 32.35 -25.01 -63.36
C LEU A 566 31.13 -25.51 -62.57
N GLU A 567 30.73 -26.77 -62.77
CA GLU A 567 29.65 -27.38 -61.98
C GLU A 567 29.98 -27.54 -60.48
N ALA A 568 31.27 -27.62 -60.10
CA ALA A 568 31.68 -27.63 -58.71
C ALA A 568 31.65 -26.22 -58.10
N ASP A 569 32.11 -25.21 -58.84
CA ASP A 569 32.03 -23.79 -58.46
C ASP A 569 30.55 -23.36 -58.30
N GLU A 570 29.67 -23.72 -59.25
CA GLU A 570 28.22 -23.45 -59.17
C GLU A 570 27.56 -24.15 -57.96
N ARG A 571 27.93 -25.39 -57.65
CA ARG A 571 27.47 -26.10 -56.44
C ARG A 571 27.98 -25.46 -55.16
N LEU A 572 29.22 -24.96 -55.14
CA LEU A 572 29.76 -24.22 -54.00
C LEU A 572 29.01 -22.91 -53.79
N GLU A 573 28.79 -22.10 -54.83
CA GLU A 573 27.98 -20.88 -54.67
C GLU A 573 26.52 -21.17 -54.26
N ALA A 574 25.95 -22.31 -54.66
CA ALA A 574 24.62 -22.72 -54.19
C ALA A 574 24.64 -23.04 -52.69
N LEU A 575 25.62 -23.82 -52.23
CA LEU A 575 25.79 -24.17 -50.82
C LEU A 575 26.15 -22.95 -49.94
N GLU A 576 26.91 -21.98 -50.46
CA GLU A 576 27.17 -20.72 -49.73
C GLU A 576 25.90 -19.88 -49.58
N ARG A 577 25.05 -19.79 -50.61
CA ARG A 577 23.74 -19.11 -50.50
C ARG A 577 22.83 -19.83 -49.51
N GLU A 578 22.80 -21.17 -49.52
CA GLU A 578 22.01 -21.94 -48.54
C GLU A 578 22.55 -21.73 -47.11
N ARG A 579 23.86 -21.85 -46.89
CA ARG A 579 24.54 -21.52 -45.61
C ARG A 579 24.16 -20.13 -45.11
N ASP A 580 24.21 -19.12 -45.97
CA ASP A 580 23.96 -17.74 -45.56
C ASP A 580 22.47 -17.53 -45.21
N THR A 581 21.53 -18.12 -45.97
CA THR A 581 20.10 -18.09 -45.57
C THR A 581 19.80 -18.89 -44.31
N LEU A 582 20.57 -19.94 -44.00
CA LEU A 582 20.47 -20.67 -42.73
C LEU A 582 21.06 -19.85 -41.57
N ALA A 583 22.20 -19.19 -41.78
CA ALA A 583 22.80 -18.30 -40.80
C ALA A 583 21.86 -17.13 -40.44
N ASP A 584 21.15 -16.56 -41.41
CA ASP A 584 20.15 -15.51 -41.16
C ASP A 584 18.89 -16.03 -40.45
N LYS A 585 18.42 -17.25 -40.77
CA LYS A 585 17.34 -17.92 -39.98
C LYS A 585 17.78 -18.20 -38.55
N CYS A 586 19.03 -18.61 -38.30
CA CYS A 586 19.54 -18.81 -36.95
C CYS A 586 19.63 -17.49 -36.17
N LYS A 587 19.97 -16.37 -36.84
CA LYS A 587 19.89 -15.03 -36.24
C LYS A 587 18.46 -14.66 -35.88
N SER A 588 17.49 -14.86 -36.78
CA SER A 588 16.09 -14.53 -36.51
C SER A 588 15.50 -15.38 -35.39
N LEU A 589 15.77 -16.69 -35.37
CA LEU A 589 15.37 -17.58 -34.27
C LEU A 589 16.01 -17.18 -32.93
N THR A 590 17.22 -16.61 -32.94
CA THR A 590 17.85 -16.07 -31.72
C THR A 590 17.15 -14.80 -31.22
N THR A 591 16.70 -13.90 -32.12
CA THR A 591 15.89 -12.73 -31.75
C THR A 591 14.46 -13.11 -31.34
N ASP A 592 13.89 -14.15 -31.94
CA ASP A 592 12.58 -14.68 -31.57
C ASP A 592 12.64 -15.35 -30.18
N ALA A 593 13.74 -16.05 -29.87
CA ALA A 593 13.98 -16.61 -28.55
C ALA A 593 14.15 -15.52 -27.46
N SER A 594 14.89 -14.44 -27.74
CA SER A 594 15.10 -13.35 -26.77
C SER A 594 13.86 -12.47 -26.56
N THR A 595 13.08 -12.22 -27.62
CA THR A 595 11.76 -11.57 -27.50
C THR A 595 10.77 -12.48 -26.78
N CYS A 596 10.76 -13.79 -27.02
CA CYS A 596 9.97 -14.74 -26.24
C CYS A 596 10.36 -14.77 -24.76
N ALA A 597 11.65 -14.69 -24.42
CA ALA A 597 12.11 -14.57 -23.03
C ALA A 597 11.63 -13.26 -22.38
N THR A 598 11.69 -12.15 -23.12
CA THR A 598 11.19 -10.84 -22.68
C THR A 598 9.68 -10.86 -22.45
N LEU A 599 8.91 -11.47 -23.36
CA LEU A 599 7.46 -11.65 -23.21
C LEU A 599 7.10 -12.57 -22.05
N ARG A 600 7.90 -13.62 -21.76
CA ARG A 600 7.72 -14.45 -20.56
C ARG A 600 7.89 -13.64 -19.27
N LEU A 601 8.93 -12.81 -19.18
CA LEU A 601 9.17 -11.92 -18.03
C LEU A 601 8.03 -10.90 -17.86
N GLU A 602 7.54 -10.31 -18.95
CA GLU A 602 6.37 -9.42 -18.87
C GLU A 602 5.11 -10.17 -18.44
N VAL A 603 4.86 -11.40 -18.94
CA VAL A 603 3.75 -12.24 -18.48
C VAL A 603 3.85 -12.58 -16.99
N GLU A 604 5.03 -12.84 -16.44
CA GLU A 604 5.20 -13.04 -14.99
C GLU A 604 4.97 -11.75 -14.20
N LYS A 605 5.50 -10.62 -14.66
CA LYS A 605 5.20 -9.28 -14.10
C LYS A 605 3.69 -8.99 -14.10
N GLN A 606 2.97 -9.33 -15.16
CA GLN A 606 1.50 -9.19 -15.22
C GLN A 606 0.77 -10.18 -14.28
N LYS A 607 1.29 -11.39 -14.06
CA LYS A 607 0.76 -12.30 -13.01
C LYS A 607 0.92 -11.73 -11.61
N PHE A 608 2.08 -11.14 -11.28
CA PHE A 608 2.29 -10.47 -9.99
C PHE A 608 1.32 -9.30 -9.81
N LEU A 609 1.23 -8.39 -10.80
CA LEU A 609 0.30 -7.26 -10.76
C LEU A 609 -1.17 -7.70 -10.66
N LEU A 610 -1.57 -8.81 -11.31
CA LEU A 610 -2.90 -9.39 -11.18
C LEU A 610 -3.13 -9.97 -9.77
N THR A 611 -2.12 -10.59 -9.17
CA THR A 611 -2.19 -11.16 -7.81
C THR A 611 -2.31 -10.04 -6.76
N ASP A 612 -1.53 -8.97 -6.90
CA ASP A 612 -1.63 -7.78 -6.06
C ASP A 612 -3.02 -7.14 -6.18
N ALA A 613 -3.52 -6.95 -7.41
CA ALA A 613 -4.85 -6.41 -7.67
C ALA A 613 -5.98 -7.30 -7.10
N GLN A 614 -5.83 -8.63 -7.15
CA GLN A 614 -6.74 -9.56 -6.48
C GLN A 614 -6.68 -9.42 -4.96
N SER A 615 -5.49 -9.30 -4.38
CA SER A 615 -5.30 -9.12 -2.93
C SER A 615 -5.94 -7.82 -2.42
N GLU A 616 -5.84 -6.73 -3.19
CA GLU A 616 -6.46 -5.45 -2.89
C GLU A 616 -7.97 -5.50 -3.09
N CYS A 617 -8.47 -6.20 -4.12
CA CYS A 617 -9.90 -6.49 -4.25
C CYS A 617 -10.44 -7.26 -3.04
N ASP A 618 -9.69 -8.23 -2.51
CA ASP A 618 -10.09 -8.98 -1.31
C ASP A 618 -9.89 -8.19 -0.01
N ARG A 619 -8.99 -7.20 0.02
CA ARG A 619 -8.91 -6.21 1.09
C ARG A 619 -10.14 -5.28 1.07
N LEU A 620 -10.51 -4.77 -0.11
CA LEU A 620 -11.69 -3.93 -0.31
C LEU A 620 -13.01 -4.69 -0.03
N LYS A 621 -13.13 -5.97 -0.38
CA LYS A 621 -14.27 -6.81 0.02
C LYS A 621 -14.38 -6.93 1.54
N ARG A 622 -13.26 -7.17 2.24
CA ARG A 622 -13.23 -7.22 3.71
C ARG A 622 -13.62 -5.88 4.33
N LEU A 623 -13.06 -4.77 3.83
CA LEU A 623 -13.40 -3.43 4.27
C LEU A 623 -14.88 -3.09 4.02
N TYR A 624 -15.45 -3.51 2.89
CA TYR A 624 -16.87 -3.33 2.58
C TYR A 624 -17.76 -4.14 3.53
N ILE A 625 -17.39 -5.39 3.85
CA ILE A 625 -18.09 -6.22 4.84
C ILE A 625 -18.05 -5.54 6.21
N GLU A 626 -16.89 -5.06 6.66
CA GLU A 626 -16.70 -4.34 7.92
C GLU A 626 -17.51 -3.03 7.99
N ILE A 627 -17.50 -2.23 6.92
CA ILE A 627 -18.31 -1.00 6.80
C ILE A 627 -19.81 -1.33 6.75
N SER A 628 -20.22 -2.45 6.14
CA SER A 628 -21.62 -2.89 6.14
C SER A 628 -22.08 -3.39 7.51
N GLY A 629 -21.24 -4.15 8.23
CA GLY A 629 -21.50 -4.62 9.58
C GLY A 629 -21.65 -3.46 10.56
N THR A 630 -20.64 -2.58 10.62
CA THR A 630 -20.67 -1.39 11.49
C THR A 630 -21.82 -0.43 11.16
N LYS A 631 -22.21 -0.28 9.89
CA LYS A 631 -23.44 0.44 9.49
C LYS A 631 -24.70 -0.24 10.05
N ASP A 632 -24.80 -1.56 9.98
CA ASP A 632 -25.95 -2.30 10.47
C ASP A 632 -25.98 -2.37 12.02
N ASP A 633 -24.82 -2.34 12.68
CA ASP A 633 -24.67 -2.12 14.13
C ASP A 633 -25.21 -0.74 14.52
N LEU A 634 -24.69 0.33 13.90
CA LEU A 634 -25.17 1.72 14.10
C LEU A 634 -26.66 1.87 13.78
N THR A 635 -27.17 1.12 12.79
CA THR A 635 -28.61 1.12 12.45
C THR A 635 -29.44 0.42 13.54
N ARG A 636 -28.93 -0.66 14.14
CA ARG A 636 -29.53 -1.30 15.32
C ARG A 636 -29.48 -0.40 16.56
N GLU A 637 -28.37 0.27 16.82
CA GLU A 637 -28.22 1.26 17.90
C GLU A 637 -29.16 2.46 17.74
N LEU A 638 -29.24 3.04 16.54
CA LEU A 638 -30.21 4.12 16.27
C LEU A 638 -31.66 3.64 16.41
N SER A 639 -31.95 2.36 16.12
CA SER A 639 -33.27 1.77 16.36
C SER A 639 -33.57 1.55 17.84
N THR A 640 -32.59 1.13 18.65
CA THR A 640 -32.78 0.96 20.11
C THR A 640 -32.82 2.30 20.83
N LEU A 641 -32.04 3.30 20.43
CA LEU A 641 -32.14 4.67 20.95
C LEU A 641 -33.52 5.28 20.64
N ARG A 642 -34.00 5.15 19.40
CA ARG A 642 -35.36 5.60 19.04
C ARG A 642 -36.46 4.87 19.83
N SER A 643 -36.34 3.56 20.05
CA SER A 643 -37.33 2.84 20.85
C SER A 643 -37.26 3.25 22.31
N GLN A 644 -36.07 3.42 22.90
CA GLN A 644 -35.88 3.95 24.25
C GLN A 644 -36.44 5.36 24.40
N ASP A 645 -36.20 6.28 23.48
CA ASP A 645 -36.70 7.66 23.56
C ASP A 645 -38.22 7.72 23.39
N SER A 646 -38.79 6.89 22.51
CA SER A 646 -40.25 6.72 22.42
C SER A 646 -40.83 6.14 23.72
N ALA A 647 -40.15 5.20 24.37
CA ALA A 647 -40.57 4.62 25.64
C ALA A 647 -40.44 5.62 26.80
N LYS A 648 -39.38 6.43 26.85
CA LYS A 648 -39.23 7.55 27.81
C LYS A 648 -40.35 8.58 27.62
N GLN A 649 -40.67 8.93 26.37
CA GLN A 649 -41.74 9.89 26.06
C GLN A 649 -43.13 9.33 26.45
N ILE A 650 -43.40 8.05 26.18
CA ILE A 650 -44.62 7.36 26.62
C ILE A 650 -44.69 7.31 28.15
N ALA A 651 -43.59 6.97 28.85
CA ALA A 651 -43.53 6.93 30.30
C ALA A 651 -43.76 8.32 30.94
N ALA A 652 -43.17 9.37 30.38
CA ALA A 652 -43.40 10.75 30.84
C ALA A 652 -44.85 11.20 30.63
N LEU A 653 -45.47 10.84 29.50
CA LEU A 653 -46.90 11.08 29.26
C LEU A 653 -47.79 10.27 30.22
N GLN A 654 -47.43 9.02 30.52
CA GLN A 654 -48.14 8.19 31.51
C GLN A 654 -48.02 8.77 32.94
N GLU A 655 -46.84 9.23 33.35
CA GLU A 655 -46.66 9.92 34.64
C GLU A 655 -47.46 11.24 34.68
N GLN A 656 -47.49 12.00 33.59
CA GLN A 656 -48.29 13.22 33.48
C GLN A 656 -49.80 12.93 33.58
N VAL A 657 -50.29 11.87 32.93
CA VAL A 657 -51.69 11.40 33.06
C VAL A 657 -51.98 10.99 34.51
N VAL A 658 -51.16 10.15 35.13
CA VAL A 658 -51.35 9.70 36.53
C VAL A 658 -51.25 10.88 37.53
N SER A 659 -50.47 11.90 37.22
CA SER A 659 -50.42 13.15 38.00
C SER A 659 -51.72 13.94 37.88
N LEU A 660 -52.26 14.08 36.66
CA LEU A 660 -53.55 14.73 36.40
C LEU A 660 -54.72 13.95 37.00
N GLU A 661 -54.71 12.61 36.96
CA GLU A 661 -55.72 11.75 37.62
C GLU A 661 -55.71 11.95 39.14
N ARG A 662 -54.54 12.04 39.79
CA ARG A 662 -54.45 12.35 41.22
C ARG A 662 -54.91 13.76 41.53
N ALA A 663 -54.60 14.73 40.68
CA ALA A 663 -55.09 16.10 40.83
C ALA A 663 -56.62 16.18 40.69
N LEU A 664 -57.20 15.42 39.76
CA LEU A 664 -58.65 15.26 39.59
C LEU A 664 -59.28 14.63 40.84
N GLN A 665 -58.77 13.49 41.31
CA GLN A 665 -59.27 12.81 42.52
C GLN A 665 -59.19 13.71 43.77
N LEU A 666 -58.13 14.53 43.90
CA LEU A 666 -58.00 15.52 44.97
C LEU A 666 -59.00 16.69 44.83
N ALA A 667 -59.33 17.09 43.60
CA ALA A 667 -60.36 18.10 43.34
C ALA A 667 -61.78 17.54 43.61
N GLU A 668 -62.06 16.30 43.20
CA GLU A 668 -63.31 15.57 43.45
C GLU A 668 -63.54 15.34 44.95
N LEU A 669 -62.49 14.93 45.70
CA LEU A 669 -62.56 14.80 47.15
C LEU A 669 -62.91 16.13 47.81
N LYS A 670 -62.19 17.21 47.48
CA LYS A 670 -62.44 18.57 47.99
C LYS A 670 -63.83 19.07 47.62
N ALA A 671 -64.30 18.80 46.40
CA ALA A 671 -65.67 19.12 45.99
C ALA A 671 -66.68 18.34 46.83
N SER A 672 -66.46 17.04 47.09
CA SER A 672 -67.32 16.24 47.96
C SER A 672 -67.34 16.73 49.41
N GLU A 673 -66.21 17.24 49.92
CA GLU A 673 -66.09 17.80 51.27
C GLU A 673 -66.80 19.16 51.36
N LEU A 674 -66.64 20.01 50.36
CA LEU A 674 -67.39 21.27 50.23
C LEU A 674 -68.90 21.03 50.13
N THR A 675 -69.35 20.03 49.35
CA THR A 675 -70.77 19.64 49.29
C THR A 675 -71.26 19.16 50.66
N LYS A 676 -70.53 18.28 51.36
CA LYS A 676 -70.89 17.82 52.72
C LYS A 676 -70.93 18.96 53.73
N LEU A 677 -70.04 19.94 53.63
CA LEU A 677 -70.04 21.14 54.48
C LEU A 677 -71.25 22.03 54.17
N LEU A 678 -71.59 22.22 52.90
CA LEU A 678 -72.72 23.05 52.47
C LEU A 678 -74.07 22.39 52.79
N ASP A 679 -74.20 21.07 52.63
CA ASP A 679 -75.34 20.30 53.11
C ASP A 679 -75.47 20.36 54.63
N LYS A 680 -74.36 20.23 55.36
CA LYS A 680 -74.36 20.36 56.83
C LYS A 680 -74.80 21.76 57.25
N GLU A 681 -74.26 22.82 56.65
CA GLU A 681 -74.62 24.20 57.01
C GLU A 681 -76.06 24.53 56.61
N LYS A 682 -76.55 23.97 55.49
CA LYS A 682 -77.97 23.98 55.14
C LYS A 682 -78.82 23.29 56.22
N THR A 683 -78.44 22.12 56.73
CA THR A 683 -79.16 21.48 57.84
C THR A 683 -79.09 22.29 59.13
N ASN A 684 -77.94 22.92 59.45
CA ASN A 684 -77.79 23.83 60.59
C ASN A 684 -78.74 25.04 60.46
N HIS A 685 -78.87 25.63 59.26
CA HIS A 685 -79.80 26.73 58.99
C HIS A 685 -81.27 26.28 59.02
N GLU A 686 -81.61 25.09 58.51
CA GLU A 686 -82.97 24.53 58.61
C GLU A 686 -83.35 24.23 60.07
N GLU A 687 -82.40 23.78 60.90
CA GLU A 687 -82.61 23.60 62.35
C GLU A 687 -82.70 24.94 63.08
N ALA A 688 -81.86 25.92 62.76
CA ALA A 688 -81.95 27.27 63.34
C ALA A 688 -83.27 27.97 62.98
N LEU A 689 -83.75 27.81 61.73
CA LEU A 689 -85.07 28.28 61.32
C LEU A 689 -86.20 27.56 62.05
N LYS A 690 -86.10 26.23 62.26
CA LYS A 690 -87.06 25.48 63.10
C LYS A 690 -87.06 25.96 64.56
N GLN A 691 -85.90 26.30 65.14
CA GLN A 691 -85.81 26.85 66.49
C GLN A 691 -86.40 28.28 66.58
N LEU A 692 -86.13 29.14 65.59
CA LEU A 692 -86.72 30.48 65.50
C LEU A 692 -88.24 30.45 65.29
N CYS A 693 -88.75 29.51 64.50
CA CYS A 693 -90.20 29.28 64.37
C CYS A 693 -90.81 28.60 65.60
N GLY A 694 -90.04 27.78 66.33
CA GLY A 694 -90.47 27.07 67.54
C GLY A 694 -90.64 27.98 68.75
N ASN A 695 -89.77 28.98 68.92
CA ASN A 695 -89.82 29.94 70.02
C ASN A 695 -90.90 31.04 69.83
N GLY A 696 -91.79 30.88 68.84
CA GLY A 696 -92.81 31.85 68.44
C GLY A 696 -94.19 31.68 69.08
N LYS A 697 -94.31 31.04 70.26
CA LYS A 697 -95.57 30.91 71.02
C LYS A 697 -95.36 30.68 72.52
N ASP A 698 -96.27 31.28 73.30
CA ASP A 698 -96.66 31.01 74.68
C ASP A 698 -95.55 30.97 75.77
N GLY A 699 -95.54 31.81 76.81
CA GLY A 699 -96.48 32.87 77.20
C GLY A 699 -97.15 32.68 78.58
N ALA A 700 -96.52 31.99 79.54
CA ALA A 700 -97.05 31.91 80.92
C ALA A 700 -95.96 31.81 82.01
N SER A 701 -96.36 32.18 83.22
CA SER A 701 -95.65 32.08 84.51
C SER A 701 -96.39 31.05 85.42
N PRO A 702 -95.97 30.74 86.67
CA PRO A 702 -94.63 30.75 87.29
C PRO A 702 -94.36 29.53 88.23
N ARG A 703 -93.25 29.56 89.00
CA ARG A 703 -93.05 28.97 90.36
C ARG A 703 -93.02 27.42 90.60
N HIS A 704 -91.81 26.96 91.00
CA HIS A 704 -91.50 26.41 92.35
C HIS A 704 -91.92 24.97 92.78
N GLY A 705 -90.95 24.13 93.18
CA GLY A 705 -91.09 23.22 94.34
C GLY A 705 -90.76 21.71 94.21
N GLY A 706 -89.51 21.30 94.52
CA GLY A 706 -89.13 19.96 95.04
C GLY A 706 -89.31 18.71 94.14
N THR A 707 -88.91 17.48 94.55
CA THR A 707 -87.91 17.06 95.56
C THR A 707 -87.50 15.57 95.41
N THR A 708 -86.19 15.27 95.41
CA THR A 708 -85.57 13.95 95.76
C THR A 708 -85.87 12.73 94.81
N PRO A 709 -85.29 11.51 95.01
CA PRO A 709 -83.90 11.22 94.62
C PRO A 709 -83.69 9.88 93.87
N GLY A 710 -82.57 9.69 93.13
CA GLY A 710 -82.25 8.37 92.53
C GLY A 710 -80.96 8.21 91.72
N LYS A 711 -79.86 7.85 92.39
CA LYS A 711 -78.70 7.00 92.01
C LYS A 711 -78.09 6.92 90.58
N ASP A 712 -76.76 6.85 90.60
CA ASP A 712 -75.85 6.02 89.78
C ASP A 712 -75.55 6.39 88.30
N VAL A 713 -74.71 7.43 88.16
CA VAL A 713 -73.52 7.55 87.27
C VAL A 713 -73.60 7.02 85.84
N ASN A 714 -73.53 7.94 84.86
CA ASN A 714 -73.00 7.68 83.52
C ASN A 714 -71.90 8.69 83.15
N THR A 715 -70.64 8.31 83.35
CA THR A 715 -69.44 9.13 83.08
C THR A 715 -69.11 9.31 81.58
N GLY A 716 -69.91 8.76 80.66
CA GLY A 716 -69.70 8.89 79.22
C GLY A 716 -69.94 10.30 78.64
N SER A 717 -70.69 11.17 79.35
CA SER A 717 -71.09 12.47 78.78
C SER A 717 -69.96 13.50 78.69
N CYS A 718 -68.97 13.47 79.58
CA CYS A 718 -67.93 14.51 79.63
C CYS A 718 -66.90 14.37 78.50
N LYS A 719 -66.56 13.13 78.11
CA LYS A 719 -65.65 12.88 76.97
C LYS A 719 -66.17 13.53 75.69
N LYS A 720 -67.45 13.33 75.33
CA LYS A 720 -68.04 13.95 74.13
C LYS A 720 -67.97 15.48 74.12
N CYS A 721 -68.02 16.14 75.27
CA CYS A 721 -67.82 17.59 75.36
C CYS A 721 -66.35 18.00 75.14
N LEU A 722 -65.40 17.18 75.62
CA LEU A 722 -63.96 17.43 75.51
C LEU A 722 -63.41 17.06 74.12
N ASP A 723 -63.91 15.97 73.54
CA ASP A 723 -63.74 15.58 72.13
C ASP A 723 -64.37 16.66 71.22
N GLY A 724 -65.55 17.19 71.59
CA GLY A 724 -66.20 18.30 70.90
C GLY A 724 -65.39 19.60 70.95
N LEU A 725 -64.87 19.97 72.12
CA LEU A 725 -64.01 21.15 72.29
C LEU A 725 -62.67 21.02 71.55
N THR A 726 -62.05 19.83 71.53
CA THR A 726 -60.83 19.60 70.76
C THR A 726 -61.10 19.56 69.25
N GLN A 727 -62.25 19.05 68.81
CA GLN A 727 -62.69 19.15 67.41
C GLN A 727 -62.99 20.60 67.00
N ILE A 728 -63.64 21.40 67.85
CA ILE A 728 -63.85 22.84 67.62
C ILE A 728 -62.51 23.56 67.54
N SER A 729 -61.62 23.37 68.52
CA SER A 729 -60.31 24.03 68.52
C SER A 729 -59.43 23.61 67.33
N LYS A 730 -59.54 22.36 66.88
CA LYS A 730 -58.91 21.90 65.63
C LYS A 730 -59.47 22.64 64.41
N LEU A 731 -60.79 22.77 64.30
CA LEU A 731 -61.45 23.52 63.21
C LEU A 731 -61.12 25.02 63.27
N GLU A 732 -60.99 25.61 64.45
CA GLU A 732 -60.52 27.00 64.64
C GLU A 732 -59.06 27.16 64.16
N ILE A 733 -58.17 26.22 64.49
CA ILE A 733 -56.78 26.21 64.01
C ILE A 733 -56.71 26.00 62.49
N GLU A 734 -57.55 25.15 61.92
CA GLU A 734 -57.63 24.93 60.47
C GLU A 734 -58.21 26.15 59.74
N ASN A 735 -59.21 26.82 60.31
CA ASN A 735 -59.78 28.07 59.78
C ASN A 735 -58.77 29.23 59.88
N LEU A 736 -58.07 29.39 61.01
CA LEU A 736 -56.98 30.37 61.16
C LEU A 736 -55.83 30.13 60.16
N LYS A 737 -55.49 28.86 59.89
CA LYS A 737 -54.53 28.52 58.82
C LYS A 737 -55.07 28.90 57.44
N LEU A 738 -56.32 28.57 57.13
CA LEU A 738 -56.96 28.93 55.86
C LEU A 738 -57.00 30.45 55.67
N GLN A 739 -57.40 31.20 56.70
CA GLN A 739 -57.45 32.65 56.72
C GLN A 739 -56.05 33.27 56.55
N SER A 740 -55.02 32.67 57.16
CA SER A 740 -53.62 33.06 56.97
C SER A 740 -53.15 32.81 55.53
N THR A 741 -53.44 31.64 54.94
CA THR A 741 -53.12 31.32 53.54
C THR A 741 -53.83 32.25 52.57
N CYS A 742 -55.15 32.48 52.74
CA CYS A 742 -55.90 33.42 51.92
C CYS A 742 -55.40 34.86 52.07
N SER A 743 -55.02 35.30 53.28
CA SER A 743 -54.41 36.61 53.51
C SER A 743 -53.05 36.76 52.81
N SER A 744 -52.23 35.70 52.82
CA SER A 744 -50.96 35.66 52.08
C SER A 744 -51.17 35.74 50.58
N GLN A 745 -52.10 34.94 50.03
CA GLN A 745 -52.45 34.97 48.60
C GLN A 745 -53.05 36.30 48.16
N LEU A 746 -53.85 36.94 49.02
CA LEU A 746 -54.45 38.26 48.73
C LEU A 746 -53.40 39.37 48.74
N ARG A 747 -52.34 39.23 49.55
CA ARG A 747 -51.15 40.10 49.52
C ARG A 747 -50.31 39.86 48.26
N GLU A 748 -50.02 38.61 47.92
CA GLU A 748 -49.29 38.22 46.69
C GLU A 748 -50.00 38.73 45.43
N ILE A 749 -51.32 38.58 45.35
CA ILE A 749 -52.16 39.16 44.28
C ILE A 749 -52.13 40.70 44.30
N GLY A 750 -51.97 41.32 45.46
CA GLY A 750 -51.77 42.77 45.60
C GLY A 750 -50.41 43.23 45.07
N GLU A 751 -49.33 42.55 45.47
CA GLU A 751 -47.96 42.81 45.04
C GLU A 751 -47.80 42.61 43.53
N LEU A 752 -48.36 41.53 42.97
CA LEU A 752 -48.39 41.28 41.51
C LEU A 752 -49.21 42.35 40.75
N LYS A 753 -50.27 42.90 41.34
CA LYS A 753 -51.02 44.03 40.75
C LYS A 753 -50.23 45.34 40.77
N VAL A 754 -49.49 45.60 41.85
CA VAL A 754 -48.58 46.76 41.93
C VAL A 754 -47.49 46.63 40.86
N GLN A 755 -46.78 45.50 40.81
CA GLN A 755 -45.76 45.22 39.80
C GLN A 755 -46.32 45.34 38.37
N LEU A 756 -47.52 44.83 38.10
CA LEU A 756 -48.18 44.98 36.79
C LEU A 756 -48.45 46.46 36.47
N SER A 757 -48.87 47.27 37.45
CA SER A 757 -49.08 48.71 37.26
C SER A 757 -47.77 49.48 37.06
N GLU A 758 -46.68 49.09 37.73
CA GLU A 758 -45.34 49.64 37.55
C GLU A 758 -44.76 49.27 36.17
N HIS A 759 -44.99 48.03 35.71
CA HIS A 759 -44.66 47.62 34.35
C HIS A 759 -45.48 48.38 33.29
N GLN A 760 -46.78 48.61 33.53
CA GLN A 760 -47.59 49.47 32.64
C GLN A 760 -47.11 50.93 32.64
N ALA A 761 -46.75 51.48 33.79
CA ALA A 761 -46.23 52.84 33.91
C ALA A 761 -44.86 53.00 33.22
N THR A 762 -43.93 52.06 33.42
CA THR A 762 -42.62 52.06 32.77
C THR A 762 -42.70 51.79 31.27
N ILE A 763 -43.61 50.94 30.80
CA ILE A 763 -43.94 50.81 29.36
C ILE A 763 -44.48 52.15 28.82
N GLY A 764 -45.36 52.83 29.56
CA GLY A 764 -45.87 54.16 29.18
C GLY A 764 -44.77 55.24 29.13
N GLU A 765 -43.80 55.20 30.03
CA GLU A 765 -42.65 56.11 29.99
C GLU A 765 -41.67 55.77 28.85
N LEU A 766 -41.46 54.48 28.56
CA LEU A 766 -40.62 54.05 27.43
C LEU A 766 -41.22 54.49 26.08
N HIS A 767 -42.54 54.45 25.92
CA HIS A 767 -43.20 55.03 24.74
C HIS A 767 -42.95 56.54 24.66
N LYS A 768 -43.20 57.31 25.73
CA LYS A 768 -42.91 58.75 25.76
C LYS A 768 -41.45 59.08 25.44
N ARG A 769 -40.50 58.26 25.90
CA ARG A 769 -39.07 58.40 25.57
C ARG A 769 -38.76 58.04 24.11
N LEU A 770 -39.53 57.14 23.50
CA LEU A 770 -39.45 56.83 22.06
C LEU A 770 -40.00 58.00 21.22
N ASP A 771 -41.13 58.57 21.64
CA ASP A 771 -41.77 59.73 20.99
C ASP A 771 -40.84 60.95 21.04
N LEU A 772 -40.32 61.30 22.23
CA LEU A 772 -39.33 62.37 22.41
C LEU A 772 -38.03 62.10 21.63
N LYS A 773 -37.64 60.83 21.42
CA LYS A 773 -36.50 60.48 20.56
C LYS A 773 -36.84 60.73 19.09
N ALA A 774 -38.05 60.41 18.63
CA ALA A 774 -38.48 60.68 17.26
C ALA A 774 -38.55 62.19 16.99
N GLU A 775 -39.09 62.99 17.91
CA GLU A 775 -39.07 64.46 17.84
C GLU A 775 -37.63 65.00 17.80
N ARG A 776 -36.74 64.50 18.66
CA ARG A 776 -35.32 64.88 18.67
C ARG A 776 -34.60 64.51 17.38
N ASP A 777 -34.85 63.31 16.85
CA ASP A 777 -34.20 62.83 15.63
C ASP A 777 -34.72 63.62 14.41
N HIS A 778 -36.00 63.98 14.38
CA HIS A 778 -36.58 64.90 13.39
C HIS A 778 -35.98 66.31 13.47
N LEU A 779 -35.80 66.87 14.67
CA LEU A 779 -35.12 68.15 14.91
C LEU A 779 -33.63 68.09 14.48
N ILE A 780 -32.96 66.96 14.68
CA ILE A 780 -31.59 66.74 14.21
C ILE A 780 -31.54 66.71 12.69
N ASP A 781 -32.51 66.10 12.01
CA ASP A 781 -32.57 66.06 10.55
C ASP A 781 -32.96 67.42 9.95
N GLU A 782 -33.86 68.19 10.57
CA GLU A 782 -34.08 69.61 10.23
C GLU A 782 -32.78 70.43 10.38
N LEU A 783 -32.01 70.22 11.45
CA LEU A 783 -30.75 70.92 11.68
C LEU A 783 -29.67 70.52 10.67
N LYS A 784 -29.63 69.26 10.23
CA LYS A 784 -28.77 68.81 9.11
C LYS A 784 -29.20 69.44 7.80
N GLU A 785 -30.50 69.51 7.50
CA GLU A 785 -31.00 70.12 6.27
C GLU A 785 -30.66 71.62 6.25
N LYS A 786 -30.92 72.34 7.36
CA LYS A 786 -30.53 73.74 7.52
C LYS A 786 -29.01 73.93 7.44
N ALA A 787 -28.22 73.02 8.01
CA ALA A 787 -26.76 73.06 7.88
C ALA A 787 -26.29 72.82 6.44
N ALA A 788 -26.91 71.89 5.69
CA ALA A 788 -26.62 71.67 4.28
C ALA A 788 -27.02 72.87 3.41
N GLN A 789 -28.16 73.50 3.70
CA GLN A 789 -28.58 74.77 3.08
C GLN A 789 -27.58 75.89 3.39
N PHE A 790 -27.06 75.99 4.63
CA PHE A 790 -26.01 76.95 4.98
C PHE A 790 -24.67 76.64 4.29
N GLU A 791 -24.25 75.38 4.20
CA GLU A 791 -23.06 75.00 3.42
C GLU A 791 -23.21 75.33 1.94
N GLU A 792 -24.40 75.15 1.36
CA GLU A 792 -24.66 75.48 -0.04
C GLU A 792 -24.71 77.00 -0.26
N ILE A 793 -25.26 77.77 0.67
CA ILE A 793 -25.15 79.24 0.70
C ILE A 793 -23.68 79.67 0.80
N ILE A 794 -22.87 79.05 1.68
CA ILE A 794 -21.44 79.34 1.84
C ILE A 794 -20.66 78.97 0.58
N ARG A 795 -20.89 77.79 -0.02
CA ARG A 795 -20.28 77.38 -1.29
C ARG A 795 -20.64 78.33 -2.43
N ASN A 796 -21.91 78.72 -2.55
CA ASN A 796 -22.36 79.69 -3.56
C ASN A 796 -21.74 81.09 -3.33
N GLN A 797 -21.65 81.58 -2.08
CA GLN A 797 -20.99 82.85 -1.77
C GLN A 797 -19.48 82.82 -2.05
N ILE A 798 -18.77 81.73 -1.70
CA ILE A 798 -17.35 81.55 -2.02
C ILE A 798 -17.12 81.51 -3.54
N THR A 799 -18.09 80.97 -4.29
CA THR A 799 -18.03 80.89 -5.76
C THR A 799 -18.35 82.22 -6.45
N THR A 800 -19.06 83.16 -5.79
CA THR A 800 -19.38 84.47 -6.37
C THR A 800 -18.52 85.64 -5.87
N ASN A 801 -17.92 85.56 -4.67
CA ASN A 801 -17.25 86.70 -4.01
C ASN A 801 -15.71 86.64 -4.00
N THR A 802 -15.07 86.07 -5.03
CA THR A 802 -13.63 86.22 -5.27
C THR A 802 -13.29 87.60 -5.89
N SER A 803 -13.74 88.68 -5.24
CA SER A 803 -13.34 90.07 -5.49
C SER A 803 -13.71 90.98 -4.31
N SER A 804 -12.87 92.00 -4.04
CA SER A 804 -13.09 93.12 -3.10
C SER A 804 -13.09 92.87 -1.57
N THR A 805 -11.90 92.95 -0.97
CA THR A 805 -11.50 93.93 0.08
C THR A 805 -12.41 94.32 1.28
N THR A 806 -11.88 94.10 2.50
CA THR A 806 -11.73 95.04 3.66
C THR A 806 -12.86 95.39 4.67
N THR A 807 -12.41 95.73 5.89
CA THR A 807 -13.01 96.49 7.04
C THR A 807 -13.80 95.71 8.13
N CYS A 808 -14.28 96.44 9.16
CA CYS A 808 -14.35 96.03 10.59
C CYS A 808 -15.63 96.53 11.33
N GLU A 809 -15.76 96.21 12.63
CA GLU A 809 -16.42 96.98 13.75
C GLU A 809 -17.74 96.52 14.46
N SER A 810 -17.63 96.40 15.80
CA SER A 810 -18.41 97.06 16.89
C SER A 810 -19.86 96.68 17.36
N ALA A 811 -20.14 97.05 18.64
CA ALA A 811 -21.43 97.23 19.37
C ALA A 811 -22.10 96.00 20.08
N THR A 812 -22.82 96.07 21.24
CA THR A 812 -23.22 97.18 22.17
C THR A 812 -23.55 96.71 23.64
N SER A 813 -23.90 97.63 24.56
CA SER A 813 -24.34 97.44 25.99
C SER A 813 -25.69 98.18 26.27
N PRO A 814 -26.36 98.33 27.47
CA PRO A 814 -25.84 98.71 28.84
C PRO A 814 -26.70 98.32 30.12
N ARG A 815 -26.46 99.00 31.29
CA ARG A 815 -27.36 99.45 32.41
C ARG A 815 -27.24 98.92 33.89
N LYS A 816 -27.58 99.83 34.85
CA LYS A 816 -27.46 99.76 36.35
C LYS A 816 -28.29 100.89 37.02
N VAL A 817 -28.77 100.78 38.29
CA VAL A 817 -29.57 101.81 39.06
C VAL A 817 -29.26 101.80 40.59
N GLN A 818 -29.73 102.79 41.40
CA GLN A 818 -29.37 103.08 42.83
C GLN A 818 -30.55 103.52 43.77
N SER A 819 -30.24 103.69 45.08
CA SER A 819 -30.91 104.51 46.14
C SER A 819 -32.05 103.85 46.96
N ARG A 820 -32.49 104.32 48.16
CA ARG A 820 -32.24 105.56 48.95
C ARG A 820 -32.47 105.34 50.48
N ASP A 821 -32.00 106.28 51.32
CA ASP A 821 -32.11 106.33 52.81
C ASP A 821 -32.99 107.51 53.33
N GLN A 822 -33.52 107.43 54.57
CA GLN A 822 -34.27 108.50 55.28
C GLN A 822 -34.21 108.41 56.82
N SER A 823 -34.18 109.57 57.49
CA SER A 823 -34.26 109.74 58.96
C SER A 823 -35.01 111.05 59.32
N ILE A 824 -35.63 111.11 60.51
CA ILE A 824 -36.38 112.27 61.03
C ILE A 824 -36.08 112.43 62.53
N GLY A 825 -35.96 113.68 63.00
CA GLY A 825 -35.93 114.05 64.42
C GLY A 825 -36.70 115.34 64.69
N THR A 826 -37.00 115.63 65.95
CA THR A 826 -37.80 116.81 66.38
C THR A 826 -37.22 117.44 67.64
N SER A 827 -37.13 118.77 67.65
CA SER A 827 -36.81 119.62 68.81
C SER A 827 -38.05 119.93 69.66
N ASP A 828 -37.85 120.47 70.86
CA ASP A 828 -38.28 121.86 71.13
C ASP A 828 -37.69 122.39 72.46
N ASP A 829 -37.76 123.71 72.62
CA ASP A 829 -37.03 124.52 73.60
C ASP A 829 -38.02 125.47 74.31
N MET A 830 -37.88 125.73 75.62
CA MET A 830 -38.51 126.88 76.31
C MET A 830 -38.08 127.05 77.78
N ALA A 831 -38.02 128.31 78.21
CA ALA A 831 -37.87 128.79 79.58
C ALA A 831 -39.08 129.73 79.92
N PRO A 832 -39.12 130.63 80.94
CA PRO A 832 -38.17 130.92 82.04
C PRO A 832 -38.86 131.20 83.42
N SER A 833 -38.09 131.84 84.34
CA SER A 833 -38.47 132.78 85.43
C SER A 833 -38.38 132.31 86.91
N PRO A 834 -37.91 133.18 87.85
CA PRO A 834 -37.70 132.88 89.28
C PRO A 834 -38.75 133.55 90.21
N PRO A 835 -38.77 133.22 91.53
CA PRO A 835 -38.24 134.19 92.51
C PRO A 835 -37.65 133.60 93.83
N SER A 836 -37.04 134.51 94.62
CA SER A 836 -36.77 134.47 96.08
C SER A 836 -35.88 133.36 96.68
N LEU A 837 -34.96 133.80 97.55
CA LEU A 837 -34.08 132.98 98.39
C LEU A 837 -34.84 132.42 99.62
N ASP A 838 -34.14 131.63 100.44
CA ASP A 838 -34.59 130.97 101.69
C ASP A 838 -35.65 129.86 101.58
N GLU A 839 -36.47 129.81 100.53
CA GLU A 839 -37.17 128.55 100.14
C GLU A 839 -36.38 127.73 99.12
N ALA A 840 -35.36 128.34 98.51
CA ALA A 840 -34.61 127.79 97.39
C ALA A 840 -33.84 126.51 97.76
N ASP A 841 -33.25 126.42 98.95
CA ASP A 841 -32.38 125.29 99.31
C ASP A 841 -33.14 124.05 99.78
N ILE A 842 -34.31 124.20 100.40
CA ILE A 842 -35.20 123.05 100.66
C ILE A 842 -35.73 122.50 99.33
N ARG A 843 -36.20 123.38 98.42
CA ARG A 843 -36.61 122.98 97.06
C ARG A 843 -35.43 122.53 96.19
N ARG A 844 -34.18 122.85 96.52
CA ARG A 844 -32.96 122.31 95.89
C ARG A 844 -32.72 120.89 96.38
N GLN A 845 -32.64 120.66 97.69
CA GLN A 845 -32.44 119.32 98.25
C GLN A 845 -33.54 118.35 97.84
N LEU A 846 -34.81 118.79 97.81
CA LEU A 846 -35.91 117.94 97.35
C LEU A 846 -35.78 117.58 95.86
N ARG A 847 -35.40 118.54 95.00
CA ARG A 847 -35.14 118.27 93.57
C ARG A 847 -33.86 117.45 93.34
N GLU A 848 -32.83 117.59 94.17
CA GLU A 848 -31.64 116.75 94.12
C GLU A 848 -31.93 115.31 94.59
N GLN A 849 -32.82 115.10 95.56
CA GLN A 849 -33.30 113.78 95.94
C GLN A 849 -34.21 113.17 94.86
N GLU A 850 -35.16 113.94 94.34
CA GLU A 850 -36.03 113.50 93.23
C GLU A 850 -35.19 113.17 91.99
N GLN A 851 -34.21 114.00 91.64
CA GLN A 851 -33.33 113.75 90.51
C GLN A 851 -32.41 112.55 90.76
N LYS A 852 -31.91 112.32 91.98
CA LYS A 852 -31.21 111.07 92.32
C LYS A 852 -32.10 109.85 92.12
N VAL A 853 -33.36 109.89 92.57
CA VAL A 853 -34.33 108.79 92.35
C VAL A 853 -34.64 108.60 90.86
N ARG A 854 -34.85 109.68 90.10
CA ARG A 854 -35.03 109.63 88.64
C ARG A 854 -33.79 109.10 87.92
N GLU A 855 -32.58 109.46 88.35
CA GLU A 855 -31.33 108.96 87.80
C GLU A 855 -31.09 107.49 88.17
N GLU A 856 -31.35 107.06 89.40
CA GLU A 856 -31.24 105.65 89.80
C GLU A 856 -32.26 104.79 89.06
N MET A 857 -33.50 105.28 88.89
CA MET A 857 -34.52 104.63 88.09
C MET A 857 -34.14 104.57 86.60
N ALA A 858 -33.60 105.67 86.03
CA ALA A 858 -33.10 105.70 84.67
C ALA A 858 -31.87 104.79 84.46
N ARG A 859 -30.97 104.70 85.43
CA ARG A 859 -29.83 103.75 85.44
C ARG A 859 -30.35 102.31 85.51
N ALA A 860 -31.34 102.02 86.36
CA ALA A 860 -31.96 100.70 86.47
C ALA A 860 -32.64 100.28 85.16
N PHE A 861 -33.44 101.16 84.55
CA PHE A 861 -34.03 100.90 83.24
C PHE A 861 -32.97 100.80 82.13
N ALA A 862 -31.93 101.64 82.11
CA ALA A 862 -30.84 101.52 81.15
C ALA A 862 -30.05 100.20 81.29
N VAL A 863 -29.91 99.66 82.50
CA VAL A 863 -29.34 98.33 82.74
C VAL A 863 -30.29 97.23 82.25
N GLN A 864 -31.59 97.32 82.51
CA GLN A 864 -32.58 96.36 82.00
C GLN A 864 -32.66 96.37 80.46
N ILE A 865 -32.68 97.56 79.85
CA ILE A 865 -32.65 97.73 78.39
C ILE A 865 -31.37 97.14 77.81
N LYS A 866 -30.19 97.41 78.39
CA LYS A 866 -28.94 96.77 77.96
C LYS A 866 -28.97 95.24 78.09
N GLN A 867 -29.54 94.69 79.17
CA GLN A 867 -29.71 93.24 79.32
C GLN A 867 -30.67 92.65 78.29
N ILE A 868 -31.70 93.39 77.87
CA ILE A 868 -32.64 92.97 76.81
C ILE A 868 -31.97 93.05 75.44
N GLU A 869 -31.26 94.15 75.13
CA GLU A 869 -30.47 94.28 73.90
C GLU A 869 -29.37 93.20 73.80
N GLU A 870 -28.72 92.84 74.90
CA GLU A 870 -27.65 91.85 74.92
C GLU A 870 -28.18 90.42 74.79
N ARG A 871 -29.39 90.15 75.31
CA ARG A 871 -30.15 88.92 74.98
C ARG A 871 -30.50 88.87 73.50
N PHE A 872 -31.09 89.94 72.94
CA PHE A 872 -31.40 89.97 71.51
C PHE A 872 -30.16 89.86 70.62
N ARG A 873 -29.04 90.51 70.97
CA ARG A 873 -27.77 90.38 70.23
C ARG A 873 -27.19 88.97 70.32
N THR A 874 -27.27 88.30 71.48
CA THR A 874 -26.78 86.91 71.62
C THR A 874 -27.73 85.88 71.00
N GLU A 875 -29.03 86.13 70.93
CA GLU A 875 -29.97 85.32 70.15
C GLU A 875 -29.77 85.52 68.65
N PHE A 876 -29.60 86.77 68.18
CA PHE A 876 -29.36 87.07 66.76
C PHE A 876 -28.07 86.43 66.26
N ALA A 877 -26.97 86.55 67.01
CA ALA A 877 -25.70 85.89 66.68
C ALA A 877 -25.81 84.34 66.63
N ARG A 878 -26.69 83.74 67.44
CA ARG A 878 -27.00 82.29 67.34
C ARG A 878 -27.81 81.96 66.09
N PHE A 879 -28.76 82.81 65.70
CA PHE A 879 -29.48 82.64 64.44
C PHE A 879 -28.56 82.77 63.22
N GLU A 880 -27.65 83.75 63.21
CA GLU A 880 -26.63 83.89 62.15
C GLU A 880 -25.72 82.65 62.08
N ALA A 881 -25.18 82.19 63.21
CA ALA A 881 -24.34 80.97 63.26
C ALA A 881 -25.09 79.71 62.80
N ASN A 882 -26.37 79.55 63.16
CA ASN A 882 -27.21 78.46 62.68
C ASN A 882 -27.45 78.56 61.16
N ILE A 883 -27.71 79.77 60.64
CA ILE A 883 -27.90 80.03 59.21
C ILE A 883 -26.63 79.70 58.42
N ASP A 884 -25.45 80.07 58.91
CA ASP A 884 -24.19 79.77 58.24
C ASP A 884 -23.81 78.28 58.32
N THR A 885 -24.17 77.61 59.41
CA THR A 885 -24.04 76.15 59.54
C THR A 885 -24.92 75.44 58.51
N LEU A 886 -26.20 75.82 58.39
CA LEU A 886 -27.14 75.30 57.38
C LEU A 886 -26.70 75.60 55.94
N LYS A 887 -26.03 76.74 55.69
CA LYS A 887 -25.39 77.01 54.38
C LYS A 887 -24.26 76.03 54.10
N SER A 888 -23.39 75.74 55.08
CA SER A 888 -22.30 74.77 54.92
C SER A 888 -22.86 73.38 54.61
N GLU A 889 -23.81 72.89 55.41
CA GLU A 889 -24.46 71.59 55.19
C GLU A 889 -25.10 71.50 53.81
N LEU A 890 -25.73 72.57 53.32
CA LEU A 890 -26.30 72.63 51.98
C LEU A 890 -25.21 72.56 50.88
N TYR A 891 -24.10 73.27 51.04
CA TYR A 891 -22.97 73.18 50.09
C TYR A 891 -22.33 71.79 50.08
N ASP A 892 -22.14 71.18 51.25
CA ASP A 892 -21.58 69.84 51.40
C ASP A 892 -22.48 68.77 50.76
N ARG A 893 -23.81 68.88 50.92
CA ARG A 893 -24.78 68.01 50.22
C ARG A 893 -24.82 68.25 48.71
N VAL A 894 -24.68 69.49 48.25
CA VAL A 894 -24.54 69.79 46.81
C VAL A 894 -23.22 69.25 46.24
N ALA A 895 -22.16 69.18 47.02
CA ALA A 895 -20.91 68.52 46.64
C ALA A 895 -21.06 66.99 46.58
N GLU A 896 -21.66 66.36 47.60
CA GLU A 896 -21.95 64.92 47.62
C GLU A 896 -22.80 64.50 46.41
N LEU A 897 -23.86 65.27 46.10
CA LEU A 897 -24.72 65.02 44.94
C LEU A 897 -23.97 65.15 43.59
N LYS A 898 -23.00 66.06 43.47
CA LYS A 898 -22.16 66.17 42.26
C LYS A 898 -21.26 64.95 42.09
N VAL A 899 -20.65 64.44 43.16
CA VAL A 899 -19.83 63.22 43.13
C VAL A 899 -20.69 62.01 42.76
N ARG A 900 -21.84 61.83 43.42
CA ARG A 900 -22.82 60.76 43.09
C ARG A 900 -23.28 60.81 41.63
N ASN A 901 -23.47 62.01 41.07
CA ASN A 901 -23.85 62.15 39.67
C ASN A 901 -22.69 61.76 38.72
N GLN A 902 -21.44 62.08 39.07
CA GLN A 902 -20.26 61.62 38.33
C GLN A 902 -20.08 60.09 38.40
N GLU A 903 -20.28 59.48 39.58
CA GLU A 903 -20.30 58.02 39.75
C GLU A 903 -21.35 57.36 38.83
N VAL A 904 -22.56 57.94 38.77
CA VAL A 904 -23.65 57.47 37.89
C VAL A 904 -23.31 57.61 36.40
N GLU A 905 -22.65 58.68 35.95
CA GLU A 905 -22.20 58.79 34.55
C GLU A 905 -21.08 57.79 34.22
N VAL A 906 -20.13 57.55 35.14
CA VAL A 906 -19.10 56.51 34.95
C VAL A 906 -19.74 55.12 34.84
N LEU A 907 -20.72 54.81 35.69
CA LEU A 907 -21.48 53.55 35.62
C LEU A 907 -22.30 53.43 34.33
N LYS A 908 -22.90 54.51 33.81
CA LYS A 908 -23.56 54.51 32.49
C LYS A 908 -22.57 54.16 31.37
N CYS A 909 -21.39 54.79 31.35
CA CYS A 909 -20.35 54.50 30.36
C CYS A 909 -19.84 53.05 30.45
N ALA A 910 -19.68 52.50 31.66
CA ALA A 910 -19.35 51.09 31.86
C ALA A 910 -20.45 50.16 31.31
N ILE A 911 -21.72 50.44 31.61
CA ILE A 911 -22.86 49.64 31.12
C ILE A 911 -22.99 49.73 29.59
N VAL A 912 -22.72 50.88 28.97
CA VAL A 912 -22.73 51.02 27.50
C VAL A 912 -21.61 50.21 26.87
N THR A 913 -20.37 50.32 27.36
CA THR A 913 -19.22 49.61 26.80
C THR A 913 -19.30 48.09 26.98
N GLU A 914 -19.80 47.58 28.12
CA GLU A 914 -20.09 46.14 28.27
C GLU A 914 -21.21 45.67 27.32
N ARG A 915 -22.25 46.49 27.11
CA ARG A 915 -23.28 46.22 26.08
C ARG A 915 -22.74 46.25 24.65
N GLU A 916 -21.60 46.88 24.40
CA GLU A 916 -20.92 46.90 23.09
C GLU A 916 -20.11 45.63 22.92
N LYS A 917 -19.27 45.26 23.90
CA LYS A 917 -18.56 43.97 23.92
C LYS A 917 -19.50 42.77 23.76
N VAL A 918 -20.66 42.77 24.42
CA VAL A 918 -21.66 41.70 24.27
C VAL A 918 -22.26 41.68 22.85
N ARG A 919 -22.50 42.83 22.22
CA ARG A 919 -22.93 42.90 20.81
C ARG A 919 -21.85 42.40 19.85
N GLU A 920 -20.58 42.74 20.10
CA GLU A 920 -19.44 42.25 19.31
C GLU A 920 -19.27 40.73 19.45
N MET A 921 -19.36 40.18 20.68
CA MET A 921 -19.33 38.73 20.90
C MET A 921 -20.48 38.00 20.20
N LEU A 922 -21.69 38.56 20.23
CA LEU A 922 -22.84 37.98 19.50
C LEU A 922 -22.65 38.05 17.98
N ALA A 923 -22.18 39.19 17.46
CA ALA A 923 -21.87 39.35 16.04
C ALA A 923 -20.76 38.38 15.58
N GLN A 924 -19.74 38.14 16.42
CA GLN A 924 -18.70 37.15 16.16
C GLN A 924 -19.24 35.72 16.22
N LYS A 925 -20.20 35.41 17.12
CA LYS A 925 -20.84 34.08 17.14
C LYS A 925 -21.74 33.85 15.93
N ASP A 926 -22.39 34.89 15.42
CA ASP A 926 -23.13 34.86 14.16
C ASP A 926 -22.22 34.61 12.95
N THR A 927 -21.03 35.21 12.90
CA THR A 927 -20.05 34.97 11.81
C THR A 927 -19.37 33.61 11.95
N ASP A 928 -19.03 33.17 13.17
CA ASP A 928 -18.56 31.81 13.46
C ASP A 928 -19.57 30.77 12.96
N ALA A 929 -20.86 30.96 13.27
CA ALA A 929 -21.93 30.05 12.88
C ALA A 929 -22.14 30.00 11.36
N ARG A 930 -22.14 31.16 10.68
CA ARG A 930 -22.19 31.21 9.19
C ARG A 930 -20.99 30.49 8.57
N ALA A 931 -19.77 30.74 9.06
CA ALA A 931 -18.57 30.07 8.57
C ALA A 931 -18.56 28.55 8.82
N LEU A 932 -19.28 28.05 9.84
CA LEU A 932 -19.50 26.61 10.04
C LEU A 932 -20.53 26.05 9.04
N PHE A 933 -21.63 26.75 8.77
CA PHE A 933 -22.58 26.37 7.73
C PHE A 933 -21.97 26.36 6.33
N ASP A 934 -21.15 27.35 5.99
CA ASP A 934 -20.45 27.41 4.69
C ASP A 934 -19.49 26.22 4.52
N LYS A 935 -18.70 25.89 5.55
CA LYS A 935 -17.84 24.69 5.57
C LYS A 935 -18.64 23.39 5.45
N GLN A 936 -19.78 23.29 6.13
CA GLN A 936 -20.67 22.13 6.02
C GLN A 936 -21.25 22.01 4.60
N SER A 937 -21.63 23.13 3.98
CA SER A 937 -22.10 23.20 2.60
C SER A 937 -21.03 22.77 1.60
N GLU A 938 -19.78 23.24 1.77
CA GLU A 938 -18.63 22.85 0.95
C GLU A 938 -18.33 21.34 1.08
N LEU A 939 -18.35 20.81 2.31
CA LEU A 939 -18.14 19.38 2.59
C LEU A 939 -19.25 18.51 1.96
N MET A 940 -20.52 18.92 2.08
CA MET A 940 -21.65 18.28 1.40
C MET A 940 -21.56 18.40 -0.13
N GLY A 941 -20.92 19.45 -0.65
CA GLY A 941 -20.57 19.59 -2.06
C GLY A 941 -19.55 18.54 -2.50
N LYS A 942 -18.47 18.35 -1.73
CA LYS A 942 -17.43 17.34 -1.99
C LYS A 942 -18.00 15.92 -1.96
N TYR A 943 -18.76 15.55 -0.94
CA TYR A 943 -19.41 14.23 -0.91
C TYR A 943 -20.38 14.00 -2.07
N LYS A 944 -21.09 15.03 -2.56
CA LYS A 944 -21.94 14.92 -3.76
C LYS A 944 -21.11 14.69 -5.03
N THR A 945 -19.97 15.36 -5.20
CA THR A 945 -19.11 15.15 -6.38
C THR A 945 -18.37 13.81 -6.33
N GLU A 946 -17.92 13.37 -5.15
CA GLU A 946 -17.35 12.04 -4.92
C GLU A 946 -18.36 10.93 -5.23
N LEU A 947 -19.59 11.04 -4.71
CA LEU A 947 -20.67 10.09 -5.01
C LEU A 947 -21.00 10.03 -6.51
N ALA A 948 -21.09 11.19 -7.18
CA ALA A 948 -21.35 11.25 -8.62
C ALA A 948 -20.18 10.66 -9.45
N ASN A 949 -18.94 10.81 -9.00
CA ASN A 949 -17.77 10.21 -9.66
C ASN A 949 -17.70 8.70 -9.40
N GLY A 950 -18.04 8.24 -8.20
CA GLY A 950 -18.22 6.82 -7.89
C GLY A 950 -19.29 6.18 -8.77
N GLN A 951 -20.46 6.80 -8.91
CA GLN A 951 -21.53 6.34 -9.82
C GLN A 951 -21.06 6.25 -11.27
N LYS A 952 -20.30 7.25 -11.78
CA LYS A 952 -19.70 7.18 -13.13
C LYS A 952 -18.73 6.02 -13.28
N LYS A 953 -17.89 5.74 -12.27
CA LYS A 953 -16.93 4.63 -12.31
C LYS A 953 -17.62 3.27 -12.21
N VAL A 954 -18.70 3.14 -11.43
CA VAL A 954 -19.56 1.94 -11.42
C VAL A 954 -20.15 1.73 -12.82
N GLN A 955 -20.79 2.73 -13.42
CA GLN A 955 -21.33 2.62 -14.79
C GLN A 955 -20.28 2.30 -15.85
N PHE A 956 -19.04 2.75 -15.68
CA PHE A 956 -17.93 2.37 -16.56
C PHE A 956 -17.61 0.87 -16.42
N LEU A 957 -17.43 0.39 -15.19
CA LEU A 957 -17.14 -1.02 -14.89
C LEU A 957 -18.30 -1.95 -15.28
N GLU A 958 -19.55 -1.49 -15.19
CA GLU A 958 -20.73 -2.23 -15.66
C GLU A 958 -20.72 -2.43 -17.18
N ARG A 959 -20.30 -1.43 -17.96
CA ARG A 959 -20.13 -1.56 -19.43
C ARG A 959 -18.97 -2.48 -19.77
N GLU A 960 -17.80 -2.27 -19.16
CA GLU A 960 -16.62 -3.11 -19.38
C GLU A 960 -16.93 -4.58 -19.05
N LEU A 961 -17.62 -4.85 -17.93
CA LEU A 961 -18.02 -6.19 -17.53
C LEU A 961 -19.09 -6.80 -18.47
N GLN A 962 -19.96 -5.98 -19.08
CA GLN A 962 -20.88 -6.42 -20.11
C GLN A 962 -20.16 -6.76 -21.43
N GLU A 963 -19.22 -5.93 -21.88
CA GLU A 963 -18.37 -6.18 -23.04
C GLU A 963 -17.56 -7.48 -22.87
N LYS A 964 -16.99 -7.74 -21.67
CA LYS A 964 -16.32 -9.01 -21.36
C LYS A 964 -17.27 -10.21 -21.36
N ARG A 965 -18.52 -10.06 -20.92
CA ARG A 965 -19.55 -11.13 -21.01
C ARG A 965 -19.88 -11.45 -22.47
N GLU A 966 -20.01 -10.44 -23.31
CA GLU A 966 -20.29 -10.58 -24.74
C GLU A 966 -19.12 -11.21 -25.50
N LEU A 967 -17.87 -10.82 -25.17
CA LEU A 967 -16.66 -11.50 -25.65
C LEU A 967 -16.68 -13.00 -25.31
N VAL A 968 -16.88 -13.36 -24.04
CA VAL A 968 -16.92 -14.76 -23.58
C VAL A 968 -18.09 -15.54 -24.20
N ALA A 969 -19.23 -14.89 -24.49
CA ALA A 969 -20.34 -15.51 -25.20
C ALA A 969 -19.97 -15.82 -26.67
N ASN A 970 -19.29 -14.89 -27.36
CA ASN A 970 -18.81 -15.07 -28.72
C ASN A 970 -17.72 -16.16 -28.80
N GLU A 971 -16.78 -16.18 -27.86
CA GLU A 971 -15.76 -17.23 -27.73
C GLU A 971 -16.39 -18.61 -27.51
N ARG A 972 -17.39 -18.71 -26.62
CA ARG A 972 -18.14 -19.96 -26.40
C ARG A 972 -18.85 -20.43 -27.66
N GLN A 973 -19.51 -19.54 -28.41
CA GLN A 973 -20.16 -19.90 -29.67
C GLN A 973 -19.15 -20.31 -30.76
N SER A 974 -17.95 -19.72 -30.77
CA SER A 974 -16.86 -20.12 -31.66
C SER A 974 -16.34 -21.52 -31.31
N MET A 975 -16.10 -21.77 -30.02
CA MET A 975 -15.68 -23.09 -29.50
C MET A 975 -16.74 -24.17 -29.73
N GLU A 976 -18.04 -23.85 -29.58
CA GLU A 976 -19.15 -24.76 -29.87
C GLU A 976 -19.17 -25.19 -31.34
N LYS A 977 -18.96 -24.24 -32.28
CA LYS A 977 -18.81 -24.53 -33.72
C LYS A 977 -17.60 -25.41 -34.00
N LEU A 978 -16.46 -25.14 -33.37
CA LEU A 978 -15.24 -25.95 -33.51
C LEU A 978 -15.42 -27.38 -32.96
N ILE A 979 -16.07 -27.53 -31.80
CA ILE A 979 -16.41 -28.84 -31.23
C ILE A 979 -17.36 -29.59 -32.17
N ALA A 980 -18.39 -28.93 -32.72
CA ALA A 980 -19.30 -29.54 -33.69
C ALA A 980 -18.57 -30.02 -34.96
N GLN A 981 -17.63 -29.22 -35.49
CA GLN A 981 -16.78 -29.62 -36.63
C GLN A 981 -15.92 -30.84 -36.28
N ILE A 982 -15.18 -30.80 -35.17
CA ILE A 982 -14.33 -31.93 -34.72
C ILE A 982 -15.17 -33.18 -34.49
N THR A 983 -16.40 -33.07 -33.96
CA THR A 983 -17.33 -34.19 -33.79
C THR A 983 -17.80 -34.75 -35.14
N ALA A 984 -18.06 -33.91 -36.14
CA ALA A 984 -18.41 -34.34 -37.49
C ALA A 984 -17.22 -35.03 -38.20
N GLU A 985 -16.02 -34.46 -38.13
CA GLU A 985 -14.80 -35.07 -38.67
C GLU A 985 -14.51 -36.42 -38.00
N ARG A 986 -14.55 -36.49 -36.67
CA ARG A 986 -14.45 -37.76 -35.91
C ARG A 986 -15.56 -38.75 -36.25
N LYS A 987 -16.70 -38.32 -36.79
CA LYS A 987 -17.75 -39.23 -37.28
C LYS A 987 -17.35 -39.77 -38.67
N MET A 988 -16.99 -38.89 -39.61
CA MET A 988 -16.52 -39.27 -40.95
C MET A 988 -15.34 -40.24 -40.92
N TYR A 989 -14.38 -40.06 -39.99
CA TYR A 989 -13.26 -40.98 -39.83
C TYR A 989 -13.71 -42.37 -39.36
N ARG A 990 -14.64 -42.47 -38.40
CA ARG A 990 -15.18 -43.77 -37.96
C ARG A 990 -16.05 -44.46 -39.01
N GLU A 991 -16.80 -43.71 -39.81
CA GLU A 991 -17.55 -44.27 -40.95
C GLU A 991 -16.58 -44.84 -42.00
N ARG A 992 -15.47 -44.14 -42.28
CA ARG A 992 -14.41 -44.63 -43.18
C ARG A 992 -13.60 -45.80 -42.61
N GLU A 993 -13.40 -45.85 -41.30
CA GLU A 993 -12.74 -46.95 -40.58
C GLU A 993 -13.62 -48.22 -40.60
N GLN A 994 -14.93 -48.07 -40.42
CA GLN A 994 -15.90 -49.14 -40.61
C GLN A 994 -15.91 -49.64 -42.06
N GLU A 995 -15.97 -48.73 -43.06
CA GLU A 995 -15.88 -49.12 -44.48
C GLU A 995 -14.61 -49.91 -44.83
N LEU A 996 -13.48 -49.62 -44.19
CA LEU A 996 -12.25 -50.38 -44.38
C LEU A 996 -12.31 -51.74 -43.67
N THR A 997 -12.84 -51.78 -42.45
CA THR A 997 -13.04 -53.01 -41.67
C THR A 997 -13.98 -53.98 -42.42
N ASP A 998 -15.10 -53.49 -42.93
CA ASP A 998 -16.07 -54.27 -43.70
C ASP A 998 -15.40 -54.89 -44.94
N ARG A 999 -14.63 -54.10 -45.69
CA ARG A 999 -13.86 -54.60 -46.86
C ARG A 999 -12.77 -55.61 -46.49
N PHE A 1000 -12.11 -55.45 -45.34
CA PHE A 1000 -11.17 -56.47 -44.85
C PHE A 1000 -11.90 -57.78 -44.55
N THR A 1001 -13.03 -57.74 -43.83
CA THR A 1001 -13.81 -58.97 -43.54
C THR A 1001 -14.38 -59.63 -44.81
N GLU A 1002 -14.73 -58.85 -45.84
CA GLU A 1002 -15.14 -59.37 -47.15
C GLU A 1002 -13.99 -60.11 -47.85
N VAL A 1003 -12.80 -59.50 -47.91
CA VAL A 1003 -11.59 -60.11 -48.49
C VAL A 1003 -11.13 -61.35 -47.71
N GLU A 1004 -11.20 -61.32 -46.38
CA GLU A 1004 -10.93 -62.50 -45.53
C GLU A 1004 -11.93 -63.63 -45.81
N ALA A 1005 -13.22 -63.31 -45.98
CA ALA A 1005 -14.24 -64.30 -46.31
C ALA A 1005 -14.08 -64.86 -47.74
N GLU A 1006 -13.59 -64.08 -48.71
CA GLU A 1006 -13.20 -64.60 -50.03
C GLU A 1006 -11.95 -65.48 -49.95
N TYR A 1007 -10.95 -65.09 -49.17
CA TYR A 1007 -9.74 -65.88 -48.95
C TYR A 1007 -10.05 -67.24 -48.31
N HIS A 1008 -10.91 -67.28 -47.29
CA HIS A 1008 -11.37 -68.53 -46.68
C HIS A 1008 -12.10 -69.44 -47.69
N LYS A 1009 -13.05 -68.92 -48.48
CA LYS A 1009 -13.72 -69.70 -49.55
C LYS A 1009 -12.72 -70.27 -50.57
N SER A 1010 -11.66 -69.53 -50.88
CA SER A 1010 -10.59 -69.98 -51.77
C SER A 1010 -9.75 -71.10 -51.12
N LEU A 1011 -9.39 -70.95 -49.84
CA LEU A 1011 -8.66 -71.94 -49.05
C LEU A 1011 -9.46 -73.25 -48.89
N ASP A 1012 -10.76 -73.15 -48.62
CA ASP A 1012 -11.68 -74.29 -48.55
C ASP A 1012 -11.74 -75.02 -49.90
N LEU A 1013 -11.93 -74.29 -51.00
CA LEU A 1013 -11.97 -74.87 -52.35
C LEU A 1013 -10.65 -75.54 -52.75
N VAL A 1014 -9.49 -75.00 -52.33
CA VAL A 1014 -8.18 -75.65 -52.49
C VAL A 1014 -8.08 -76.90 -51.61
N THR A 1015 -8.59 -76.85 -50.39
CA THR A 1015 -8.62 -77.96 -49.44
C THR A 1015 -9.51 -79.11 -49.93
N GLU A 1016 -10.70 -78.84 -50.47
CA GLU A 1016 -11.56 -79.83 -51.12
C GLU A 1016 -10.88 -80.48 -52.33
N LYS A 1017 -10.24 -79.69 -53.20
CA LYS A 1017 -9.46 -80.19 -54.35
C LYS A 1017 -8.32 -81.10 -53.89
N TYR A 1018 -7.60 -80.71 -52.85
CA TYR A 1018 -6.54 -81.53 -52.25
C TYR A 1018 -7.09 -82.83 -51.64
N GLN A 1019 -8.20 -82.78 -50.89
CA GLN A 1019 -8.85 -83.97 -50.34
C GLN A 1019 -9.36 -84.92 -51.44
N SER A 1020 -9.93 -84.38 -52.51
CA SER A 1020 -10.38 -85.14 -53.69
C SER A 1020 -9.22 -85.80 -54.43
N ALA A 1021 -8.12 -85.08 -54.63
CA ALA A 1021 -6.88 -85.62 -55.20
C ALA A 1021 -6.27 -86.71 -54.30
N LYS A 1022 -6.23 -86.49 -52.98
CA LYS A 1022 -5.76 -87.46 -51.96
C LYS A 1022 -6.60 -88.73 -51.97
N LYS A 1023 -7.93 -88.62 -52.02
CA LYS A 1023 -8.87 -89.75 -52.14
C LYS A 1023 -8.67 -90.51 -53.46
N THR A 1024 -8.43 -89.80 -54.55
CA THR A 1024 -8.14 -90.38 -55.87
C THR A 1024 -6.80 -91.13 -55.87
N ALA A 1025 -5.75 -90.55 -55.27
CA ALA A 1025 -4.45 -91.21 -55.11
C ALA A 1025 -4.53 -92.46 -54.22
N LEU A 1026 -5.30 -92.43 -53.13
CA LEU A 1026 -5.57 -93.59 -52.29
C LEU A 1026 -6.33 -94.70 -53.04
N ASN A 1027 -7.29 -94.36 -53.89
CA ASN A 1027 -7.98 -95.32 -54.76
C ASN A 1027 -7.01 -95.97 -55.76
N TYR A 1028 -6.13 -95.19 -56.39
CA TYR A 1028 -5.10 -95.74 -57.30
C TYR A 1028 -4.08 -96.61 -56.57
N LYS A 1029 -3.64 -96.22 -55.37
CA LYS A 1029 -2.79 -97.05 -54.51
C LYS A 1029 -3.46 -98.39 -54.21
N LYS A 1030 -4.70 -98.37 -53.71
CA LYS A 1030 -5.44 -99.60 -53.42
C LYS A 1030 -5.62 -100.47 -54.67
N TYR A 1031 -5.95 -99.88 -55.82
CA TYR A 1031 -6.08 -100.64 -57.07
C TYR A 1031 -4.75 -101.29 -57.51
N ALA A 1032 -3.61 -100.63 -57.27
CA ALA A 1032 -2.30 -101.23 -57.49
C ALA A 1032 -2.03 -102.39 -56.52
N GLU A 1033 -2.33 -102.24 -55.23
CA GLU A 1033 -2.21 -103.28 -54.20
C GLU A 1033 -3.11 -104.49 -54.48
N ASP A 1034 -4.38 -104.27 -54.83
CA ASP A 1034 -5.34 -105.32 -55.22
C ASP A 1034 -4.87 -106.06 -56.49
N LYS A 1035 -4.30 -105.33 -57.46
CA LYS A 1035 -3.72 -105.91 -58.68
C LYS A 1035 -2.44 -106.70 -58.40
N GLU A 1036 -1.57 -106.23 -57.51
CA GLU A 1036 -0.37 -106.96 -57.08
C GLU A 1036 -0.75 -108.26 -56.36
N GLN A 1037 -1.72 -108.21 -55.45
CA GLN A 1037 -2.29 -109.40 -54.81
C GLN A 1037 -2.88 -110.39 -55.83
N HIS A 1038 -3.53 -109.91 -56.90
CA HIS A 1038 -4.02 -110.77 -57.98
C HIS A 1038 -2.85 -111.42 -58.74
N MET A 1039 -1.79 -110.66 -59.07
CA MET A 1039 -0.60 -111.21 -59.74
C MET A 1039 0.13 -112.24 -58.87
N LEU A 1040 0.22 -112.02 -57.56
CA LEU A 1040 0.76 -112.99 -56.59
C LEU A 1040 -0.08 -114.28 -56.55
N LYS A 1041 -1.41 -114.17 -56.47
CA LYS A 1041 -2.32 -115.33 -56.47
C LYS A 1041 -2.22 -116.15 -57.76
N GLU A 1042 -2.13 -115.49 -58.93
CA GLU A 1042 -1.92 -116.20 -60.20
C GLU A 1042 -0.51 -116.79 -60.31
N TYR A 1043 0.53 -116.14 -59.76
CA TYR A 1043 1.88 -116.71 -59.69
C TYR A 1043 1.90 -117.99 -58.84
N ASP A 1044 1.33 -117.98 -57.64
CA ASP A 1044 1.25 -119.18 -56.79
C ASP A 1044 0.39 -120.27 -57.42
N ARG A 1045 -0.76 -119.93 -58.04
CA ARG A 1045 -1.59 -120.87 -58.81
C ARG A 1045 -0.81 -121.54 -59.97
N ILE A 1046 -0.01 -120.77 -60.70
CA ILE A 1046 0.86 -121.28 -61.77
C ILE A 1046 1.95 -122.21 -61.19
N LYS A 1047 2.58 -121.81 -60.09
CA LYS A 1047 3.62 -122.56 -59.36
C LYS A 1047 3.08 -123.87 -58.77
N GLU A 1048 1.87 -123.89 -58.21
CA GLU A 1048 1.15 -125.11 -57.79
C GLU A 1048 0.80 -125.99 -58.99
N GLY A 1049 0.36 -125.41 -60.10
CA GLY A 1049 0.12 -126.12 -61.36
C GLY A 1049 1.37 -126.82 -61.90
N TYR A 1050 2.50 -126.12 -61.94
CA TYR A 1050 3.81 -126.69 -62.29
C TYR A 1050 4.25 -127.76 -61.30
N SER A 1051 4.10 -127.55 -59.99
CA SER A 1051 4.46 -128.52 -58.96
C SER A 1051 3.61 -129.79 -59.07
N THR A 1052 2.31 -129.66 -59.33
CA THR A 1052 1.38 -130.78 -59.57
C THR A 1052 1.71 -131.52 -60.87
N ALA A 1053 2.11 -130.81 -61.92
CA ALA A 1053 2.56 -131.43 -63.17
C ALA A 1053 3.88 -132.20 -62.96
N LEU A 1054 4.83 -131.63 -62.22
CA LEU A 1054 6.10 -132.26 -61.87
C LEU A 1054 5.89 -133.52 -61.03
N GLN A 1055 5.03 -133.46 -60.00
CA GLN A 1055 4.62 -134.63 -59.21
C GLN A 1055 3.98 -135.71 -60.10
N LYS A 1056 3.11 -135.36 -61.05
CA LYS A 1056 2.51 -136.32 -61.99
C LYS A 1056 3.55 -136.95 -62.93
N VAL A 1057 4.60 -136.23 -63.30
CA VAL A 1057 5.73 -136.78 -64.08
C VAL A 1057 6.61 -137.70 -63.22
N GLN A 1058 6.94 -137.29 -61.99
CA GLN A 1058 7.68 -138.10 -61.02
C GLN A 1058 6.93 -139.40 -60.67
N MET A 1059 5.61 -139.32 -60.47
CA MET A 1059 4.74 -140.46 -60.21
C MET A 1059 4.73 -141.41 -61.41
N ARG A 1060 4.45 -140.94 -62.63
CA ARG A 1060 4.54 -141.77 -63.85
C ARG A 1060 5.92 -142.39 -64.07
N MET A 1061 6.99 -141.68 -63.73
CA MET A 1061 8.36 -142.20 -63.79
C MET A 1061 8.59 -143.28 -62.73
N LYS A 1062 8.05 -143.10 -61.52
CA LYS A 1062 8.06 -144.12 -60.46
C LYS A 1062 7.25 -145.35 -60.88
N ASP A 1063 6.02 -145.17 -61.36
CA ASP A 1063 5.15 -146.27 -61.84
C ASP A 1063 5.84 -147.07 -62.96
N ALA A 1064 6.54 -146.38 -63.87
CA ALA A 1064 7.31 -147.01 -64.94
C ALA A 1064 8.59 -147.71 -64.47
N LEU A 1065 9.19 -147.27 -63.35
CA LEU A 1065 10.31 -147.95 -62.69
C LEU A 1065 9.82 -149.18 -61.91
N GLU A 1066 8.76 -149.07 -61.11
CA GLU A 1066 8.16 -150.18 -60.36
C GLU A 1066 7.59 -151.25 -61.32
N SER A 1067 6.95 -150.85 -62.43
CA SER A 1067 6.51 -151.77 -63.47
C SER A 1067 7.68 -152.49 -64.17
N LYS A 1068 8.80 -151.80 -64.40
CA LYS A 1068 10.04 -152.44 -64.88
C LYS A 1068 10.63 -153.38 -63.84
N GLU A 1069 10.66 -152.99 -62.57
CA GLU A 1069 11.20 -153.81 -61.50
C GLU A 1069 10.36 -155.09 -61.31
N GLN A 1070 9.03 -154.97 -61.32
CA GLN A 1070 8.15 -156.13 -61.32
C GLN A 1070 8.38 -157.03 -62.54
N SER A 1071 8.55 -156.45 -63.74
CA SER A 1071 8.93 -157.21 -64.94
C SER A 1071 10.30 -157.90 -64.82
N TRP A 1072 11.23 -157.40 -64.01
CA TRP A 1072 12.48 -158.08 -63.69
C TRP A 1072 12.28 -159.17 -62.63
N ARG A 1073 11.50 -158.92 -61.56
CA ARG A 1073 11.12 -159.91 -60.55
C ARG A 1073 10.41 -161.11 -61.18
N ASP A 1074 9.45 -160.87 -62.07
CA ASP A 1074 8.71 -161.91 -62.81
C ASP A 1074 9.62 -162.74 -63.74
N LYS A 1075 10.68 -162.13 -64.29
CA LYS A 1075 11.69 -162.84 -65.09
C LYS A 1075 12.62 -163.67 -64.22
N ILE A 1076 13.03 -163.15 -63.06
CA ILE A 1076 13.85 -163.86 -62.07
C ILE A 1076 13.08 -165.07 -61.54
N ALA A 1077 11.84 -164.89 -61.09
CA ALA A 1077 10.98 -165.99 -60.62
C ALA A 1077 10.74 -167.07 -61.69
N LYS A 1078 10.63 -166.69 -62.98
CA LYS A 1078 10.58 -167.66 -64.09
C LYS A 1078 11.90 -168.41 -64.28
N LEU A 1079 13.04 -167.72 -64.21
CA LEU A 1079 14.36 -168.36 -64.28
C LEU A 1079 14.58 -169.31 -63.10
N GLU A 1080 14.17 -168.92 -61.89
CA GLU A 1080 14.23 -169.73 -60.68
C GLU A 1080 13.38 -171.00 -60.81
N ALA A 1081 12.11 -170.88 -61.25
CA ALA A 1081 11.25 -172.03 -61.53
C ALA A 1081 11.82 -172.94 -62.64
N ASP A 1082 12.38 -172.36 -63.71
CA ASP A 1082 13.08 -173.09 -64.77
C ASP A 1082 14.36 -173.80 -64.26
N TYR A 1083 14.96 -173.35 -63.16
CA TYR A 1083 16.10 -173.99 -62.50
C TYR A 1083 15.65 -175.09 -61.51
N GLU A 1084 14.60 -174.86 -60.73
CA GLU A 1084 14.01 -175.87 -59.83
C GLU A 1084 13.47 -177.07 -60.62
N ALA A 1085 12.78 -176.85 -61.75
CA ALA A 1085 12.31 -177.92 -62.62
C ALA A 1085 13.47 -178.80 -63.12
N LYS A 1086 14.61 -178.19 -63.48
CA LYS A 1086 15.84 -178.91 -63.90
C LYS A 1086 16.55 -179.63 -62.76
N LEU A 1087 16.37 -179.17 -61.51
CA LEU A 1087 16.87 -179.85 -60.30
C LEU A 1087 16.01 -181.07 -59.95
N GLN A 1088 14.68 -180.93 -59.93
CA GLN A 1088 13.76 -182.05 -59.67
C GLN A 1088 13.91 -183.16 -60.73
N GLN A 1089 14.10 -182.79 -61.99
CA GLN A 1089 14.35 -183.74 -63.09
C GLN A 1089 15.67 -184.52 -62.95
N LYS A 1090 16.56 -184.14 -62.01
CA LYS A 1090 17.81 -184.85 -61.69
C LYS A 1090 17.80 -185.67 -60.40
N GLN A 1091 16.73 -185.61 -59.60
CA GLN A 1091 16.64 -186.38 -58.33
C GLN A 1091 15.81 -187.67 -58.46
N ASN A 1092 15.15 -187.90 -59.60
CA ASN A 1092 14.35 -189.10 -59.89
C ASN A 1092 15.00 -189.98 -60.98
N SER A 1093 16.31 -190.21 -60.91
CA SER A 1093 17.09 -191.07 -61.84
C SER A 1093 18.36 -191.59 -61.17
#